data_AF-A0A819S6B7-F1
#
_entry.id   AF-A0A819S6B7-F1
#
_cell.length_a   1.000
_cell.length_b   1.000
_cell.length_c   1.000
_cell.angle_alpha   90.00
_cell.angle_beta   90.00
_cell.angle_gamma   90.00
#
_symmetry.space_group_name_H-M   'P 1'
#
loop_
_entity.id
_entity.type
_entity.pdbx_description
1 polymer ?
#
loop_
_entity_poly.entity_id
_entity_poly.type
_entity_poly.pdbx_seq_one_letter_code
_entity_poly.pdbx_strand_id
1 'polypeptide(L)'
;MFRRKNSTAVTTGHKAHRLIISGRTEAVASSAQQRIYMDENLYFSDFDFSVYNSLIPLQMKRGSVSIEHIRLSLVSMIQQHTVLRTAIRFNPIHNQIEQKIQPLTDNIYSFQHSRGVSTSEQLDRLLTNESIGRYFDVENGKVLRCHVVQRSFENHDDLLHEGDLIIFVIHHIAFDLSSSKPFLKAFERACWTNEYQQSVLTIPQYIDFALYEQALLADTNAESKMNKARRFWANLMHGYNWDKIRYLVPNEDQTDRLHSDRGYTTAFIINQDVVDAMMLFAATNSVTMFSLSLACYYAFLFKLTNHNDDLCVVSSAANRPEKELQDMIGIFVNLLLYRIKIDPTDTFKHLVQQVQQLSNEILIHSSLPYQQIIDFQGKREHNVLPSTFFQYESLISSMIQKNSIEISVSRAPASYAQARIYLDERNSFHPDKPQVAIYNMSFQYRLFSQYTLSIKRLLHALQLIVLKHQSLHTSLVFDTEKNQVIQRFIDLNTNHSQMLSVIESIYETDKQLTEIMHNEKRNPQLFNLAQGLVFRCHIIYYKKIASNHLLSDKDILIFNFHHALFDFPSMNIFLHDLNQAYTTGQLLYDNNTDLRYLDYAVIEQQMSMTGASMFWINTLHDCKLDQPLSLPFDRYRLSNEHRTGRGTSISFDFGQDLSHDFLTHASSNNVSLEHFTFAIYFIFLFKLTNGQIDLCISMNINNNRYRDELKSIIGLFENVIPLRCQFDPHWYFHQLLEHVREMTINSMKYSYFPLQRILDQHPNISKHAFLDTSLEFISCIKNNAVMIDDSQVVSESSSLNIIEDDILSITDFSLSIIHDVKMNQLSCAINASLDLFNRETVEMISQRFHFILHQLFTSIISSQINKPIYELTLTLSNERLLMQSLNNTQVSFSSSLTCIHHEFVYQVMKYPQKLAVELDEQSLTYCELLCYVQMLSFALLNEYDVFPGEVVCQCVERSLSMVIGIMAIEMAGGVYCSLSPRDPQHRLHALTQQTQSRLVLVHHFTRLKFSSEIVLCNVDLIWTVGHSNSSIIMDRLSNIIVTSDNIAYIVFTSGSTGTSKGVRLCFVQIIVLFSFGFLGPNSSSEFVGLH
;
A
#
# COMPACT_ATOMS: atom_id res chain seq x y z
N MET A 1 30.55 -44.58 24.37
CA MET A 1 29.75 -44.13 25.53
C MET A 1 29.21 -42.75 25.15
N PHE A 2 27.93 -42.51 24.90
CA PHE A 2 26.80 -42.65 25.82
C PHE A 2 25.50 -42.98 25.06
N ARG A 3 24.81 -44.01 25.53
CA ARG A 3 23.41 -44.32 25.23
C ARG A 3 22.49 -43.28 25.90
N ARG A 4 21.46 -42.79 25.20
CA ARG A 4 20.18 -42.34 25.77
C ARG A 4 19.08 -42.96 24.92
N LYS A 5 18.63 -44.18 25.28
CA LYS A 5 17.42 -44.51 26.06
C LYS A 5 16.13 -43.95 25.44
N ASN A 6 15.40 -44.88 24.82
CA ASN A 6 13.98 -44.82 24.49
C ASN A 6 13.14 -44.31 25.67
N SER A 7 12.30 -43.32 25.42
CA SER A 7 11.04 -43.12 26.16
C SER A 7 9.89 -43.17 25.16
N THR A 8 9.23 -44.32 25.14
CA THR A 8 7.89 -44.52 24.59
C THR A 8 6.90 -43.65 25.37
N ALA A 9 6.55 -42.50 24.82
CA ALA A 9 5.35 -41.76 25.20
C ALA A 9 4.31 -41.99 24.10
N VAL A 10 3.39 -42.92 24.34
CA VAL A 10 2.14 -43.04 23.59
C VAL A 10 1.33 -41.78 23.90
N THR A 11 1.41 -40.81 23.00
CA THR A 11 0.44 -39.72 22.88
C THR A 11 -0.29 -39.98 21.57
N THR A 12 -1.55 -40.41 21.69
CA THR A 12 -2.51 -40.49 20.59
C THR A 12 -2.86 -39.06 20.14
N GLY A 13 -1.95 -38.44 19.40
CA GLY A 13 -2.16 -37.23 18.63
C GLY A 13 -2.17 -37.61 17.15
N HIS A 14 -3.33 -37.53 16.51
CA HIS A 14 -3.54 -37.88 15.11
C HIS A 14 -2.57 -37.08 14.21
N LYS A 15 -1.54 -37.74 13.68
CA LYS A 15 -0.68 -37.15 12.64
C LYS A 15 -1.44 -37.16 11.33
N ALA A 16 -1.95 -36.01 10.90
CA ALA A 16 -2.35 -35.81 9.52
C ALA A 16 -1.15 -36.14 8.61
N HIS A 17 -1.35 -36.99 7.60
CA HIS A 17 -0.34 -37.22 6.57
C HIS A 17 0.00 -35.86 5.92
N ARG A 18 1.26 -35.46 5.94
CA ARG A 18 1.77 -34.25 5.26
C ARG A 18 2.67 -34.68 4.11
N LEU A 19 2.67 -33.89 3.03
CA LEU A 19 3.66 -34.00 1.98
C LEU A 19 5.04 -33.64 2.55
N ILE A 20 6.01 -34.54 2.45
CA ILE A 20 7.36 -34.38 3.00
C ILE A 20 8.36 -34.75 1.91
N ILE A 21 9.47 -34.00 1.81
CA ILE A 21 10.59 -34.32 0.93
C ILE A 21 11.22 -35.64 1.39
N SER A 22 11.06 -36.70 0.62
CA SER A 22 11.49 -38.03 1.01
C SER A 22 12.95 -38.31 0.65
N GLY A 23 13.51 -37.56 -0.32
CA GLY A 23 14.84 -37.81 -0.88
C GLY A 23 14.97 -39.14 -1.62
N ARG A 24 13.85 -39.82 -1.94
CA ARG A 24 13.88 -41.10 -2.65
C ARG A 24 14.01 -40.87 -4.15
N THR A 25 14.72 -41.78 -4.80
CA THR A 25 14.83 -41.83 -6.27
C THR A 25 13.94 -42.90 -6.89
N GLU A 26 13.35 -43.78 -6.08
CA GLU A 26 12.47 -44.87 -6.50
C GLU A 26 11.29 -45.02 -5.54
N ALA A 27 10.10 -45.25 -6.08
CA ALA A 27 8.86 -45.46 -5.33
C ALA A 27 7.83 -46.20 -6.19
N VAL A 28 6.73 -46.64 -5.58
CA VAL A 28 5.56 -47.11 -6.33
C VAL A 28 4.97 -45.91 -7.10
N ALA A 29 4.51 -46.12 -8.33
CA ALA A 29 3.93 -45.06 -9.16
C ALA A 29 2.62 -44.53 -8.55
N SER A 30 2.25 -43.28 -8.84
CA SER A 30 0.94 -42.74 -8.41
C SER A 30 -0.20 -43.47 -9.11
N SER A 31 -1.41 -43.42 -8.54
CA SER A 31 -2.59 -44.09 -9.09
C SER A 31 -2.88 -43.66 -10.54
N ALA A 32 -2.63 -42.39 -10.87
CA ALA A 32 -2.77 -41.87 -12.23
C ALA A 32 -1.71 -42.42 -13.18
N GLN A 33 -0.44 -42.49 -12.75
CA GLN A 33 0.64 -43.10 -13.55
C GLN A 33 0.41 -44.59 -13.79
N GLN A 34 -0.05 -45.32 -12.78
CA GLN A 34 -0.38 -46.74 -12.90
C GLN A 34 -1.45 -46.96 -13.96
N ARG A 35 -2.52 -46.15 -13.93
CA ARG A 35 -3.62 -46.22 -14.93
C ARG A 35 -3.11 -45.96 -16.34
N ILE A 36 -2.39 -44.86 -16.57
CA ILE A 36 -1.89 -44.50 -17.90
C ILE A 36 -0.95 -45.59 -18.44
N TYR A 37 -0.03 -46.09 -17.61
CA TYR A 37 0.91 -47.15 -18.00
C TYR A 37 0.19 -48.47 -18.32
N MET A 38 -0.85 -48.83 -17.56
CA MET A 38 -1.67 -50.01 -17.88
C MET A 38 -2.47 -49.82 -19.17
N ASP A 39 -3.10 -48.65 -19.35
CA ASP A 39 -3.90 -48.34 -20.53
C ASP A 39 -3.03 -48.44 -21.81
N GLU A 40 -1.83 -47.85 -21.79
CA GLU A 40 -0.87 -47.88 -22.90
C GLU A 40 -0.38 -49.29 -23.24
N ASN A 41 -0.03 -50.11 -22.23
CA ASN A 41 0.52 -51.44 -22.46
C ASN A 41 -0.53 -52.54 -22.73
N LEU A 42 -1.79 -52.37 -22.31
CA LEU A 42 -2.85 -53.38 -22.49
C LEU A 42 -3.73 -53.15 -23.72
N TYR A 43 -3.94 -51.90 -24.14
CA TYR A 43 -4.91 -51.57 -25.19
C TYR A 43 -4.29 -50.97 -26.44
N PHE A 44 -3.13 -50.32 -26.33
CA PHE A 44 -2.51 -49.57 -27.43
C PHE A 44 -1.22 -50.22 -27.97
N SER A 45 -0.86 -51.43 -27.51
CA SER A 45 0.37 -52.14 -27.91
C SER A 45 0.44 -52.49 -29.40
N ASP A 46 -0.69 -52.54 -30.10
CA ASP A 46 -0.81 -52.97 -31.51
C ASP A 46 -0.96 -51.81 -32.50
N PHE A 47 -0.95 -50.55 -32.05
CA PHE A 47 -1.16 -49.37 -32.90
C PHE A 47 0.14 -48.59 -33.14
N ASP A 48 0.17 -47.71 -34.15
CA ASP A 48 1.30 -46.83 -34.51
C ASP A 48 1.12 -45.36 -34.03
N PHE A 49 0.17 -45.10 -33.11
CA PHE A 49 -0.23 -43.75 -32.70
C PHE A 49 -0.27 -43.58 -31.17
N SER A 50 0.22 -42.45 -30.67
CA SER A 50 0.22 -42.13 -29.23
C SER A 50 -0.97 -41.25 -28.84
N VAL A 51 -1.79 -41.73 -27.90
CA VAL A 51 -2.98 -41.03 -27.35
C VAL A 51 -2.65 -40.16 -26.12
N TYR A 52 -1.42 -40.22 -25.59
CA TYR A 52 -1.03 -39.59 -24.33
C TYR A 52 -0.01 -38.45 -24.48
N ASN A 53 0.04 -37.80 -25.65
CA ASN A 53 0.92 -36.66 -25.91
C ASN A 53 0.24 -35.32 -25.62
N SER A 54 0.80 -34.53 -24.71
CA SER A 54 0.45 -33.12 -24.47
C SER A 54 1.37 -32.20 -25.29
N LEU A 55 0.79 -31.37 -26.15
CA LEU A 55 1.54 -30.42 -26.99
C LEU A 55 1.37 -28.97 -26.50
N ILE A 56 2.48 -28.25 -26.35
CA ILE A 56 2.53 -26.85 -25.90
C ILE A 56 3.34 -26.06 -26.94
N PRO A 57 2.67 -25.39 -27.90
CA PRO A 57 3.34 -24.50 -28.84
C PRO A 57 3.53 -23.14 -28.18
N LEU A 58 4.70 -22.54 -28.37
CA LEU A 58 5.05 -21.21 -27.89
C LEU A 58 5.54 -20.38 -29.06
N GLN A 59 5.10 -19.13 -29.15
CA GLN A 59 5.54 -18.20 -30.17
C GLN A 59 6.42 -17.10 -29.58
N MET A 60 7.56 -16.85 -30.21
CA MET A 60 8.38 -15.69 -29.91
C MET A 60 7.63 -14.41 -30.30
N LYS A 61 7.35 -13.52 -29.34
CA LYS A 61 6.69 -12.24 -29.63
C LYS A 61 7.64 -11.08 -29.86
N ARG A 62 8.77 -11.02 -29.16
CA ARG A 62 9.78 -9.95 -29.29
C ARG A 62 11.17 -10.43 -28.90
N GLY A 63 12.19 -9.81 -29.49
CA GLY A 63 13.60 -10.07 -29.20
C GLY A 63 14.16 -11.30 -29.91
N SER A 64 15.41 -11.63 -29.56
CA SER A 64 16.14 -12.78 -30.12
C SER A 64 16.81 -13.62 -29.04
N VAL A 65 16.75 -14.95 -29.16
CA VAL A 65 17.34 -15.89 -28.18
C VAL A 65 18.12 -16.98 -28.88
N SER A 66 19.31 -17.31 -28.36
CA SER A 66 20.09 -18.42 -28.88
C SER A 66 19.36 -19.76 -28.71
N ILE A 67 19.35 -20.58 -29.76
CA ILE A 67 18.79 -21.93 -29.73
C ILE A 67 19.49 -22.77 -28.65
N GLU A 68 20.80 -22.57 -28.47
CA GLU A 68 21.57 -23.27 -27.44
C GLU A 68 21.16 -22.82 -26.03
N HIS A 69 20.79 -21.55 -25.86
CA HIS A 69 20.23 -21.06 -24.59
C HIS A 69 18.92 -21.77 -24.24
N ILE A 70 18.02 -21.90 -25.22
CA ILE A 70 16.77 -22.66 -25.06
C ILE A 70 17.05 -24.11 -24.66
N ARG A 71 18.05 -24.75 -25.27
CA ARG A 71 18.48 -26.11 -24.92
C ARG A 71 18.99 -26.19 -23.48
N LEU A 72 19.87 -25.28 -23.06
CA LEU A 72 20.43 -25.27 -21.70
C LEU A 72 19.36 -24.99 -20.63
N SER A 73 18.42 -24.07 -20.90
CA SER A 73 17.28 -23.79 -20.03
C SER A 73 16.35 -25.00 -19.90
N LEU A 74 16.12 -25.73 -20.99
CA LEU A 74 15.38 -26.99 -20.95
C LEU A 74 16.06 -28.01 -20.03
N VAL A 75 17.38 -28.17 -20.13
CA VAL A 75 18.13 -29.11 -19.28
C VAL A 75 18.07 -28.70 -17.80
N SER A 76 18.25 -27.41 -17.50
CA SER A 76 18.13 -26.86 -16.14
C SER A 76 16.74 -27.14 -15.54
N MET A 77 15.67 -26.97 -16.33
CA MET A 77 14.32 -27.31 -15.90
C MET A 77 14.14 -28.82 -15.64
N ILE A 78 14.63 -29.70 -16.51
CA ILE A 78 14.56 -31.17 -16.31
C ILE A 78 15.33 -31.59 -15.05
N GLN A 79 16.43 -30.91 -14.74
CA GLN A 79 17.21 -31.17 -13.54
C GLN A 79 16.40 -30.87 -12.27
N GLN A 80 15.74 -29.70 -12.22
CA GLN A 80 14.95 -29.23 -11.08
C GLN A 80 13.61 -29.98 -10.91
N HIS A 81 13.01 -30.42 -12.02
CA HIS A 81 11.72 -31.12 -12.04
C HIS A 81 11.87 -32.56 -12.47
N THR A 82 12.20 -33.42 -11.49
CA THR A 82 12.61 -34.81 -11.73
C THR A 82 11.58 -35.66 -12.48
N VAL A 83 10.28 -35.34 -12.39
CA VAL A 83 9.20 -36.05 -13.11
C VAL A 83 9.43 -36.08 -14.63
N LEU A 84 10.10 -35.06 -15.18
CA LEU A 84 10.42 -34.95 -16.61
C LEU A 84 11.54 -35.91 -17.06
N ARG A 85 12.14 -36.65 -16.12
CA ARG A 85 13.15 -37.70 -16.34
C ARG A 85 12.88 -38.95 -15.51
N THR A 86 11.62 -39.17 -15.13
CA THR A 86 11.22 -40.34 -14.32
C THR A 86 10.75 -41.47 -15.23
N ALA A 87 11.42 -42.62 -15.11
CA ALA A 87 11.03 -43.87 -15.75
C ALA A 87 9.86 -44.53 -15.01
N ILE A 88 8.88 -45.06 -15.74
CA ILE A 88 7.77 -45.85 -15.19
C ILE A 88 7.81 -47.25 -15.78
N ARG A 89 7.78 -48.28 -14.92
CA ARG A 89 7.90 -49.68 -15.36
C ARG A 89 7.14 -50.63 -14.46
N PHE A 90 6.70 -51.77 -15.00
CA PHE A 90 6.17 -52.87 -14.21
C PHE A 90 7.30 -53.66 -13.53
N ASN A 91 7.18 -53.87 -12.21
CA ASN A 91 8.07 -54.73 -11.44
C ASN A 91 7.39 -56.09 -11.20
N PRO A 92 7.81 -57.16 -11.90
CA PRO A 92 7.18 -58.48 -11.79
C PRO A 92 7.40 -59.15 -10.43
N ILE A 93 8.43 -58.75 -9.66
CA ILE A 93 8.73 -59.32 -8.34
C ILE A 93 7.70 -58.83 -7.31
N HIS A 94 7.34 -57.55 -7.38
CA HIS A 94 6.39 -56.92 -6.47
C HIS A 94 4.96 -56.84 -7.04
N ASN A 95 4.77 -57.25 -8.29
CA ASN A 95 3.50 -57.18 -9.03
C ASN A 95 2.87 -55.77 -8.95
N GLN A 96 3.70 -54.74 -9.14
CA GLN A 96 3.33 -53.33 -9.03
C GLN A 96 4.07 -52.49 -10.06
N ILE A 97 3.52 -51.34 -10.41
CA ILE A 97 4.17 -50.37 -11.30
C ILE A 97 4.96 -49.39 -10.44
N GLU A 98 6.23 -49.20 -10.77
CA GLU A 98 7.19 -48.39 -10.03
C GLU A 98 7.68 -47.22 -10.88
N GLN A 99 8.05 -46.15 -10.19
CA GLN A 99 8.69 -44.98 -10.76
C GLN A 99 10.13 -44.85 -10.29
N LYS A 100 11.03 -44.50 -11.20
CA LYS A 100 12.47 -44.33 -10.94
C LYS A 100 13.01 -43.08 -11.62
N ILE A 101 13.58 -42.17 -10.84
CA ILE A 101 14.23 -40.97 -11.35
C ILE A 101 15.53 -41.39 -12.06
N GLN A 102 15.64 -41.11 -13.36
CA GLN A 102 16.83 -41.40 -14.15
C GLN A 102 17.89 -40.31 -14.01
N PRO A 103 19.20 -40.60 -14.07
CA PRO A 103 20.22 -39.57 -14.06
C PRO A 103 20.07 -38.62 -15.26
N LEU A 104 20.44 -37.35 -15.07
CA LEU A 104 20.41 -36.36 -16.13
C LEU A 104 21.49 -36.69 -17.17
N THR A 105 21.07 -37.05 -18.38
CA THR A 105 21.94 -37.34 -19.53
C THR A 105 21.30 -36.74 -20.78
N ASP A 106 22.09 -36.47 -21.83
CA ASP A 106 21.57 -35.91 -23.08
C ASP A 106 20.56 -36.83 -23.79
N ASN A 107 20.50 -38.11 -23.41
CA ASN A 107 19.55 -39.08 -23.97
C ASN A 107 18.17 -39.06 -23.29
N ILE A 108 17.95 -38.26 -22.23
CA ILE A 108 16.70 -38.28 -21.43
C ILE A 108 15.58 -37.38 -22.01
N TYR A 109 15.89 -36.54 -22.99
CA TYR A 109 14.95 -35.71 -23.74
C TYR A 109 15.37 -35.69 -25.21
N SER A 110 14.48 -35.28 -26.12
CA SER A 110 14.86 -35.00 -27.51
C SER A 110 14.78 -33.51 -27.81
N PHE A 111 15.82 -32.96 -28.45
CA PHE A 111 15.84 -31.59 -28.92
C PHE A 111 16.01 -31.57 -30.44
N GLN A 112 15.04 -30.98 -31.14
CA GLN A 112 15.04 -30.88 -32.61
C GLN A 112 14.98 -29.42 -33.05
N HIS A 113 15.60 -29.14 -34.20
CA HIS A 113 15.60 -27.82 -34.81
C HIS A 113 15.23 -27.94 -36.28
N SER A 114 14.21 -27.19 -36.71
CA SER A 114 13.78 -27.11 -38.10
C SER A 114 13.78 -25.66 -38.59
N ARG A 115 14.02 -25.47 -39.88
CA ARG A 115 14.01 -24.17 -40.58
C ARG A 115 12.98 -24.16 -41.70
N GLY A 116 12.41 -22.99 -41.99
CA GLY A 116 11.61 -22.78 -43.20
C GLY A 116 10.13 -23.18 -43.13
N VAL A 117 9.57 -23.29 -41.92
CA VAL A 117 8.14 -23.58 -41.72
C VAL A 117 7.34 -22.27 -41.84
N SER A 118 7.08 -21.84 -43.07
CA SER A 118 6.51 -20.52 -43.36
C SER A 118 4.98 -20.53 -43.50
N THR A 119 4.41 -21.59 -44.07
CA THR A 119 2.96 -21.68 -44.34
C THR A 119 2.17 -22.33 -43.20
N SER A 120 0.89 -21.97 -43.06
CA SER A 120 -0.02 -22.57 -42.07
C SER A 120 -0.17 -24.08 -42.25
N GLU A 121 -0.24 -24.56 -43.50
CA GLU A 121 -0.35 -25.99 -43.78
C GLU A 121 0.90 -26.78 -43.35
N GLN A 122 2.10 -26.21 -43.55
CA GLN A 122 3.34 -26.82 -43.05
C GLN A 122 3.39 -26.85 -41.53
N LEU A 123 2.90 -25.79 -40.88
CA LEU A 123 2.81 -25.72 -39.42
C LEU A 123 1.80 -26.76 -38.88
N ASP A 124 0.61 -26.86 -39.48
CA ASP A 124 -0.40 -27.84 -39.09
C ASP A 124 0.12 -29.27 -39.27
N ARG A 125 0.80 -29.56 -40.38
CA ARG A 125 1.46 -30.85 -40.60
C ARG A 125 2.54 -31.12 -39.55
N LEU A 126 3.36 -30.12 -39.20
CA LEU A 126 4.40 -30.26 -38.18
C LEU A 126 3.79 -30.56 -36.80
N LEU A 127 2.78 -29.79 -36.38
CA LEU A 127 2.07 -30.00 -35.11
C LEU A 127 1.37 -31.36 -35.07
N THR A 128 0.77 -31.78 -36.18
CA THR A 128 0.15 -33.10 -36.33
C THR A 128 1.19 -34.22 -36.21
N ASN A 129 2.34 -34.08 -36.87
CA ASN A 129 3.42 -35.07 -36.79
C ASN A 129 4.02 -35.17 -35.38
N GLU A 130 4.21 -34.05 -34.70
CA GLU A 130 4.75 -34.03 -33.33
C GLU A 130 3.79 -34.65 -32.31
N SER A 131 2.48 -34.46 -32.50
CA SER A 131 1.43 -34.99 -31.62
C SER A 131 1.14 -36.48 -31.86
N ILE A 132 1.02 -36.90 -33.12
CA ILE A 132 0.49 -38.24 -33.48
C ILE A 132 1.61 -39.26 -33.78
N GLY A 133 2.78 -38.81 -34.25
CA GLY A 133 3.71 -39.67 -35.00
C GLY A 133 4.87 -40.32 -34.23
N ARG A 134 4.99 -40.16 -32.90
CA ARG A 134 6.13 -40.71 -32.13
C ARG A 134 5.77 -41.15 -30.71
N TYR A 135 6.09 -42.39 -30.39
CA TYR A 135 6.04 -42.96 -29.04
C TYR A 135 7.09 -42.34 -28.12
N PHE A 136 6.77 -42.27 -26.82
CA PHE A 136 7.72 -41.95 -25.77
C PHE A 136 8.23 -43.24 -25.13
N ASP A 137 9.53 -43.28 -24.83
CA ASP A 137 10.15 -44.37 -24.08
C ASP A 137 10.02 -44.08 -22.57
N VAL A 138 8.80 -44.30 -22.06
CA VAL A 138 8.45 -44.03 -20.67
C VAL A 138 9.20 -44.93 -19.68
N GLU A 139 9.64 -46.12 -20.12
CA GLU A 139 10.38 -47.08 -19.28
C GLU A 139 11.83 -46.63 -19.03
N ASN A 140 12.41 -45.85 -19.93
CA ASN A 140 13.72 -45.22 -19.75
C ASN A 140 13.63 -43.74 -19.36
N GLY A 141 12.44 -43.23 -19.03
CA GLY A 141 12.24 -41.87 -18.54
C GLY A 141 12.35 -40.78 -19.60
N LYS A 142 12.27 -41.13 -20.89
CA LYS A 142 12.21 -40.17 -21.99
C LYS A 142 10.76 -39.74 -22.17
N VAL A 143 10.35 -38.68 -21.48
CA VAL A 143 8.95 -38.22 -21.44
C VAL A 143 8.75 -36.80 -21.98
N LEU A 144 9.82 -36.16 -22.48
CA LEU A 144 9.82 -34.77 -22.98
C LEU A 144 10.58 -34.63 -24.31
N ARG A 145 9.95 -33.93 -25.26
CA ARG A 145 10.56 -33.47 -26.51
C ARG A 145 10.43 -31.95 -26.63
N CYS A 146 11.43 -31.31 -27.19
CA CYS A 146 11.42 -29.91 -27.56
C CYS A 146 11.79 -29.79 -29.05
N HIS A 147 10.96 -29.08 -29.80
CA HIS A 147 11.21 -28.77 -31.20
C HIS A 147 11.20 -27.26 -31.40
N VAL A 148 12.35 -26.72 -31.75
CA VAL A 148 12.54 -25.30 -32.07
C VAL A 148 12.40 -25.09 -33.59
N VAL A 149 11.58 -24.13 -34.00
CA VAL A 149 11.22 -23.92 -35.41
C VAL A 149 11.46 -22.46 -35.81
N GLN A 150 12.45 -22.26 -36.68
CA GLN A 150 12.66 -20.98 -37.37
C GLN A 150 11.74 -20.91 -38.60
N ARG A 151 10.87 -19.91 -38.67
CA ARG A 151 9.86 -19.78 -39.74
C ARG A 151 10.39 -19.12 -41.00
N SER A 152 11.37 -18.21 -40.87
CA SER A 152 12.03 -17.56 -42.00
C SER A 152 13.16 -18.41 -42.57
N PHE A 153 13.31 -18.43 -43.90
CA PHE A 153 14.46 -19.05 -44.58
C PHE A 153 15.70 -18.14 -44.65
N GLU A 154 15.51 -16.83 -44.44
CA GLU A 154 16.57 -15.82 -44.65
C GLU A 154 17.49 -15.64 -43.41
N ASN A 155 17.05 -16.12 -42.24
CA ASN A 155 17.82 -16.06 -41.01
C ASN A 155 18.71 -17.29 -40.87
N HIS A 156 20.02 -17.11 -41.09
CA HIS A 156 21.04 -18.16 -40.94
C HIS A 156 21.78 -18.11 -39.60
N ASP A 157 21.32 -17.28 -38.64
CA ASP A 157 21.86 -17.25 -37.29
C ASP A 157 21.24 -18.36 -36.41
N ASP A 158 21.97 -18.74 -35.35
CA ASP A 158 21.48 -19.69 -34.34
C ASP A 158 20.58 -19.00 -33.30
N LEU A 159 19.79 -18.03 -33.75
CA LEU A 159 18.87 -17.23 -32.94
C LEU A 159 17.41 -17.48 -33.36
N LEU A 160 16.53 -17.61 -32.38
CA LEU A 160 15.09 -17.51 -32.59
C LEU A 160 14.67 -16.06 -32.55
N HIS A 161 13.86 -15.64 -33.52
CA HIS A 161 13.37 -14.28 -33.69
C HIS A 161 11.86 -14.19 -33.47
N GLU A 162 11.32 -12.98 -33.51
CA GLU A 162 9.88 -12.75 -33.49
C GLU A 162 9.15 -13.56 -34.57
N GLY A 163 8.11 -14.27 -34.15
CA GLY A 163 7.31 -15.16 -34.99
C GLY A 163 7.75 -16.62 -34.96
N ASP A 164 8.99 -16.94 -34.57
CA ASP A 164 9.50 -18.32 -34.45
C ASP A 164 8.83 -19.09 -33.30
N LEU A 165 8.92 -20.42 -33.34
CA LEU A 165 8.19 -21.30 -32.42
C LEU A 165 9.10 -22.19 -31.57
N ILE A 166 8.68 -22.45 -30.34
CA ILE A 166 9.20 -23.50 -29.48
C ILE A 166 8.03 -24.44 -29.16
N ILE A 167 8.16 -25.72 -29.51
CA ILE A 167 7.09 -26.71 -29.32
C ILE A 167 7.58 -27.72 -28.30
N PHE A 168 6.91 -27.79 -27.16
CA PHE A 168 7.11 -28.86 -26.19
C PHE A 168 6.08 -29.95 -26.42
N VAL A 169 6.53 -31.21 -26.43
CA VAL A 169 5.66 -32.38 -26.39
C VAL A 169 6.02 -33.17 -25.15
N ILE A 170 5.03 -33.45 -24.30
CA ILE A 170 5.23 -34.08 -22.99
C ILE A 170 4.28 -35.25 -22.87
N HIS A 171 4.77 -36.40 -22.39
CA HIS A 171 3.90 -37.53 -22.13
C HIS A 171 3.02 -37.30 -20.91
N HIS A 172 1.73 -37.63 -21.00
CA HIS A 172 0.75 -37.42 -19.92
C HIS A 172 1.10 -38.16 -18.63
N ILE A 173 1.94 -39.20 -18.69
CA ILE A 173 2.46 -39.90 -17.51
C ILE A 173 3.30 -39.00 -16.58
N ALA A 174 3.79 -37.87 -17.09
CA ALA A 174 4.57 -36.89 -16.34
C ALA A 174 3.89 -35.51 -16.26
N PHE A 175 2.72 -35.33 -16.90
CA PHE A 175 2.17 -34.01 -17.18
C PHE A 175 0.64 -34.01 -17.34
N ASP A 176 -0.04 -33.04 -16.74
CA ASP A 176 -1.44 -32.72 -17.01
C ASP A 176 -1.64 -31.27 -17.45
N LEU A 177 -2.84 -30.93 -17.90
CA LEU A 177 -3.14 -29.58 -18.36
C LEU A 177 -2.94 -28.52 -17.26
N SER A 178 -3.17 -28.88 -15.99
CA SER A 178 -2.90 -27.97 -14.86
C SER A 178 -1.40 -27.75 -14.63
N SER A 179 -0.55 -28.65 -15.13
CA SER A 179 0.90 -28.50 -15.16
C SER A 179 1.42 -27.54 -16.24
N SER A 180 0.61 -27.09 -17.20
CA SER A 180 1.05 -26.12 -18.22
C SER A 180 1.56 -24.81 -17.62
N LYS A 181 0.86 -24.26 -16.63
CA LYS A 181 1.29 -23.02 -15.96
C LYS A 181 2.60 -23.19 -15.19
N PRO A 182 2.76 -24.15 -14.25
CA PRO A 182 4.02 -24.33 -13.55
C PRO A 182 5.17 -24.74 -14.47
N PHE A 183 4.91 -25.52 -15.53
CA PHE A 183 5.92 -25.86 -16.53
C PHE A 183 6.42 -24.64 -17.30
N LEU A 184 5.51 -23.80 -17.82
CA LEU A 184 5.91 -22.58 -18.52
C LEU A 184 6.67 -21.61 -17.61
N LYS A 185 6.24 -21.46 -16.36
CA LYS A 185 6.97 -20.67 -15.36
C LYS A 185 8.36 -21.23 -15.05
N ALA A 186 8.48 -22.55 -14.91
CA ALA A 186 9.77 -23.20 -14.66
C ALA A 186 10.71 -23.01 -15.86
N PHE A 187 10.19 -23.16 -17.08
CA PHE A 187 10.96 -22.93 -18.30
C PHE A 187 11.38 -21.46 -18.46
N GLU A 188 10.46 -20.53 -18.22
CA GLU A 188 10.72 -19.08 -18.22
C GLU A 188 11.80 -18.71 -17.20
N ARG A 189 11.69 -19.22 -15.97
CA ARG A 189 12.71 -19.05 -14.93
C ARG A 189 14.07 -19.60 -15.37
N ALA A 190 14.10 -20.82 -15.93
CA ALA A 190 15.33 -21.41 -16.44
C ALA A 190 15.94 -20.63 -17.62
N CYS A 191 15.12 -19.91 -18.38
CA CYS A 191 15.59 -18.97 -19.41
C CYS A 191 16.26 -17.73 -18.84
N TRP A 192 15.93 -17.32 -17.60
CA TRP A 192 16.53 -16.14 -16.96
C TRP A 192 17.73 -16.46 -16.08
N THR A 193 17.75 -17.63 -15.43
CA THR A 193 18.77 -17.92 -14.43
C THR A 193 20.11 -18.31 -15.04
N ASN A 194 20.22 -18.78 -16.28
CA ASN A 194 21.50 -19.05 -16.95
C ASN A 194 22.52 -19.91 -16.15
N GLU A 195 22.08 -20.62 -15.12
CA GLU A 195 22.94 -21.40 -14.22
C GLU A 195 22.61 -22.88 -14.31
N TYR A 196 23.62 -23.64 -14.73
CA TYR A 196 23.67 -25.09 -14.62
C TYR A 196 24.29 -25.44 -13.26
N GLN A 197 23.55 -25.24 -12.17
CA GLN A 197 24.02 -25.61 -10.83
C GLN A 197 23.44 -26.96 -10.39
N GLN A 198 24.31 -27.82 -9.85
CA GLN A 198 23.93 -29.03 -9.11
C GLN A 198 23.28 -28.65 -7.77
N SER A 199 22.06 -28.11 -7.80
CA SER A 199 21.31 -27.82 -6.58
C SER A 199 20.73 -29.11 -5.98
N VAL A 200 20.85 -29.24 -4.65
CA VAL A 200 20.10 -30.23 -3.87
C VAL A 200 18.62 -29.85 -3.99
N LEU A 201 17.76 -30.79 -4.37
CA LEU A 201 16.32 -30.56 -4.54
C LEU A 201 15.71 -30.13 -3.19
N THR A 202 15.44 -28.83 -3.02
CA THR A 202 14.85 -28.23 -1.80
C THR A 202 13.32 -28.18 -1.82
N ILE A 203 12.69 -28.57 -2.92
CA ILE A 203 11.23 -28.60 -3.09
C ILE A 203 10.71 -30.05 -3.21
N PRO A 204 9.50 -30.34 -2.72
CA PRO A 204 8.84 -31.62 -2.96
C PRO A 204 8.78 -31.95 -4.45
N GLN A 205 9.10 -33.19 -4.78
CA GLN A 205 9.08 -33.74 -6.13
C GLN A 205 7.81 -34.58 -6.33
N TYR A 206 7.47 -34.87 -7.59
CA TYR A 206 6.29 -35.69 -7.89
C TYR A 206 6.34 -37.09 -7.25
N ILE A 207 7.54 -37.64 -7.05
CA ILE A 207 7.73 -38.89 -6.32
C ILE A 207 7.29 -38.80 -4.85
N ASP A 208 7.45 -37.62 -4.22
CA ASP A 208 6.97 -37.37 -2.85
C ASP A 208 5.44 -37.35 -2.81
N PHE A 209 4.80 -36.82 -3.86
CA PHE A 209 3.35 -36.88 -4.00
C PHE A 209 2.85 -38.32 -4.12
N ALA A 210 3.51 -39.18 -4.91
CA ALA A 210 3.10 -40.56 -5.06
C ALA A 210 3.20 -41.34 -3.72
N LEU A 211 4.24 -41.10 -2.92
CA LEU A 211 4.37 -41.65 -1.57
C LEU A 211 3.29 -41.11 -0.62
N TYR A 212 2.98 -39.82 -0.72
CA TYR A 212 1.91 -39.19 0.04
C TYR A 212 0.54 -39.78 -0.32
N GLU A 213 0.23 -39.96 -1.59
CA GLU A 213 -1.01 -40.57 -2.07
C GLU A 213 -1.16 -42.00 -1.53
N GLN A 214 -0.09 -42.80 -1.59
CA GLN A 214 -0.09 -44.17 -1.05
C GLN A 214 -0.34 -44.19 0.46
N ALA A 215 0.27 -43.27 1.21
CA ALA A 215 0.05 -43.17 2.65
C ALA A 215 -1.42 -42.81 2.97
N LEU A 216 -2.03 -41.91 2.19
CA LEU A 216 -3.45 -41.57 2.33
C LEU A 216 -4.36 -42.76 1.99
N LEU A 217 -4.03 -43.54 0.97
CA LEU A 217 -4.80 -44.72 0.56
C LEU A 217 -4.71 -45.84 1.60
N ALA A 218 -3.54 -46.00 2.24
CA ALA A 218 -3.32 -47.01 3.26
C ALA A 218 -3.96 -46.68 4.63
N ASP A 219 -4.49 -45.46 4.82
CA ASP A 219 -5.09 -45.05 6.09
C ASP A 219 -6.37 -45.87 6.40
N THR A 220 -6.31 -46.65 7.49
CA THR A 220 -7.39 -47.53 7.95
C THR A 220 -8.38 -46.82 8.89
N ASN A 221 -8.18 -45.55 9.23
CA ASN A 221 -9.07 -44.83 10.13
C ASN A 221 -10.42 -44.51 9.47
N ALA A 222 -11.53 -44.99 10.04
CA ALA A 222 -12.89 -44.81 9.49
C ALA A 222 -13.31 -43.33 9.31
N GLU A 223 -12.74 -42.43 10.12
CA GLU A 223 -12.99 -40.99 10.07
C GLU A 223 -12.04 -40.23 9.12
N SER A 224 -11.08 -40.92 8.48
CA SER A 224 -10.16 -40.30 7.53
C SER A 224 -10.90 -39.74 6.31
N LYS A 225 -10.33 -38.69 5.71
CA LYS A 225 -10.83 -38.09 4.46
C LYS A 225 -11.02 -39.15 3.36
N MET A 226 -10.09 -40.10 3.28
CA MET A 226 -10.12 -41.16 2.28
C MET A 226 -11.27 -42.15 2.51
N ASN A 227 -11.52 -42.57 3.76
CA ASN A 227 -12.63 -43.50 4.06
C ASN A 227 -14.00 -42.83 3.97
N LYS A 228 -14.11 -41.52 4.22
CA LYS A 228 -15.32 -40.73 3.91
C LYS A 228 -15.59 -40.69 2.41
N ALA A 229 -14.55 -40.43 1.60
CA ALA A 229 -14.67 -40.47 0.14
C ALA A 229 -15.08 -41.86 -0.36
N ARG A 230 -14.49 -42.95 0.17
CA ARG A 230 -14.89 -44.32 -0.19
C ARG A 230 -16.39 -44.58 0.05
N ARG A 231 -16.91 -44.17 1.21
CA ARG A 231 -18.35 -44.31 1.53
C ARG A 231 -19.23 -43.51 0.58
N PHE A 232 -18.86 -42.26 0.30
CA PHE A 232 -19.58 -41.41 -0.65
C PHE A 232 -19.66 -42.06 -2.04
N TRP A 233 -18.51 -42.45 -2.60
CA TRP A 233 -18.43 -43.04 -3.93
C TRP A 233 -19.15 -44.39 -4.02
N ALA A 234 -19.03 -45.24 -2.99
CA ALA A 234 -19.76 -46.50 -2.92
C ALA A 234 -21.29 -46.29 -2.91
N ASN A 235 -21.77 -45.26 -2.20
CA ASN A 235 -23.19 -44.91 -2.18
C ASN A 235 -23.66 -44.32 -3.52
N LEU A 236 -22.91 -43.37 -4.10
CA LEU A 236 -23.25 -42.75 -5.38
C LEU A 236 -23.35 -43.79 -6.51
N MET A 237 -22.42 -44.74 -6.53
CA MET A 237 -22.37 -45.79 -7.55
C MET A 237 -23.19 -47.03 -7.22
N HIS A 238 -23.88 -47.05 -6.07
CA HIS A 238 -24.67 -48.20 -5.64
C HIS A 238 -25.77 -48.54 -6.67
N GLY A 239 -25.83 -49.80 -7.10
CA GLY A 239 -26.82 -50.28 -8.06
C GLY A 239 -26.72 -49.66 -9.46
N TYR A 240 -25.61 -49.00 -9.79
CA TYR A 240 -25.37 -48.54 -11.17
C TYR A 240 -25.00 -49.73 -12.07
N ASN A 241 -25.53 -49.76 -13.30
CA ASN A 241 -25.18 -50.78 -14.28
C ASN A 241 -23.94 -50.32 -15.07
N TRP A 242 -22.79 -50.92 -14.79
CA TRP A 242 -21.51 -50.55 -15.41
C TRP A 242 -21.39 -51.01 -16.87
N ASP A 243 -22.20 -51.96 -17.32
CA ASP A 243 -22.26 -52.34 -18.75
C ASP A 243 -22.89 -51.21 -19.59
N LYS A 244 -23.74 -50.35 -19.00
CA LYS A 244 -24.29 -49.16 -19.67
C LYS A 244 -23.24 -48.08 -19.97
N ILE A 245 -22.11 -48.06 -19.26
CA ILE A 245 -21.03 -47.08 -19.52
C ILE A 245 -20.37 -47.35 -20.88
N ARG A 246 -20.47 -48.55 -21.45
CA ARG A 246 -19.80 -48.89 -22.72
C ARG A 246 -20.55 -48.43 -23.97
N TYR A 247 -21.87 -48.22 -23.91
CA TYR A 247 -22.69 -48.01 -25.11
C TYR A 247 -23.79 -46.96 -24.86
N LEU A 248 -23.59 -45.73 -25.38
CA LEU A 248 -24.58 -44.64 -25.29
C LEU A 248 -25.71 -44.76 -26.31
N VAL A 249 -25.50 -45.50 -27.41
CA VAL A 249 -26.51 -45.67 -28.47
C VAL A 249 -26.88 -47.15 -28.58
N PRO A 250 -28.17 -47.54 -28.42
CA PRO A 250 -28.57 -48.95 -28.30
C PRO A 250 -28.49 -49.81 -29.57
N ASN A 251 -28.30 -49.22 -30.77
CA ASN A 251 -28.69 -49.85 -32.05
C ASN A 251 -27.57 -50.06 -33.09
N GLU A 252 -26.30 -50.11 -32.70
CA GLU A 252 -25.22 -50.48 -33.63
C GLU A 252 -24.55 -51.78 -33.19
N ASP A 253 -24.34 -52.70 -34.14
CA ASP A 253 -23.82 -54.06 -33.92
C ASP A 253 -22.63 -54.08 -32.94
N GLN A 254 -22.83 -54.73 -31.79
CA GLN A 254 -21.91 -54.71 -30.65
C GLN A 254 -20.61 -55.50 -30.89
N THR A 255 -20.51 -56.24 -32.00
CA THR A 255 -19.44 -57.22 -32.23
C THR A 255 -18.24 -56.69 -33.04
N ASP A 256 -18.37 -55.56 -33.75
CA ASP A 256 -17.31 -55.06 -34.67
C ASP A 256 -16.50 -53.85 -34.16
N ARG A 257 -16.73 -53.38 -32.92
CA ARG A 257 -16.09 -52.16 -32.37
C ARG A 257 -14.82 -52.38 -31.57
N LEU A 258 -14.27 -53.59 -31.55
CA LEU A 258 -12.94 -53.80 -31.00
C LEU A 258 -11.90 -53.22 -31.96
N HIS A 259 -11.45 -52.01 -31.64
CA HIS A 259 -10.20 -51.37 -32.07
C HIS A 259 -10.20 -50.55 -33.38
N SER A 260 -10.79 -49.36 -33.33
CA SER A 260 -10.37 -48.25 -34.20
C SER A 260 -10.27 -46.97 -33.37
N ASP A 261 -9.05 -46.56 -33.02
CA ASP A 261 -8.77 -45.30 -32.32
C ASP A 261 -8.90 -44.05 -33.22
N ARG A 262 -9.39 -44.22 -34.46
CA ARG A 262 -9.64 -43.13 -35.39
C ARG A 262 -10.92 -42.39 -35.01
N GLY A 263 -10.76 -41.27 -34.32
CA GLY A 263 -11.82 -40.30 -34.06
C GLY A 263 -11.87 -39.17 -35.10
N TYR A 264 -13.00 -38.47 -35.15
CA TYR A 264 -13.13 -37.18 -35.84
C TYR A 264 -13.54 -36.12 -34.83
N THR A 265 -12.83 -34.99 -34.83
CA THR A 265 -13.16 -33.85 -33.98
C THR A 265 -14.00 -32.86 -34.78
N THR A 266 -15.17 -32.51 -34.25
CA THR A 266 -15.94 -31.37 -34.75
C THR A 266 -15.86 -30.23 -33.74
N ALA A 267 -15.59 -29.03 -34.23
CA ALA A 267 -15.55 -27.82 -33.42
C ALA A 267 -16.51 -26.79 -34.03
N PHE A 268 -17.26 -26.12 -33.17
CA PHE A 268 -18.11 -25.00 -33.55
C PHE A 268 -18.04 -23.93 -32.47
N ILE A 269 -18.33 -22.70 -32.86
CA ILE A 269 -18.35 -21.55 -31.96
C ILE A 269 -19.80 -21.33 -31.53
N ILE A 270 -20.04 -21.22 -30.22
CA ILE A 270 -21.34 -20.83 -29.69
C ILE A 270 -21.48 -19.31 -29.87
N ASN A 271 -22.57 -18.86 -30.49
CA ASN A 271 -22.84 -17.44 -30.71
C ASN A 271 -22.82 -16.65 -29.40
N GLN A 272 -22.27 -15.43 -29.43
CA GLN A 272 -22.11 -14.58 -28.24
C GLN A 272 -23.42 -14.37 -27.47
N ASP A 273 -24.54 -14.14 -28.17
CA ASP A 273 -25.86 -13.95 -27.55
C ASP A 273 -26.29 -15.15 -26.67
N VAL A 274 -25.93 -16.36 -27.10
CA VAL A 274 -26.22 -17.59 -26.34
C VAL A 274 -25.32 -17.70 -25.12
N VAL A 275 -24.03 -17.33 -25.25
CA VAL A 275 -23.09 -17.30 -24.13
C VAL A 275 -23.54 -16.28 -23.08
N ASP A 276 -23.95 -15.09 -23.51
CA ASP A 276 -24.46 -14.04 -22.63
C ASP A 276 -25.72 -14.48 -21.90
N ALA A 277 -26.64 -15.16 -22.59
CA ALA A 277 -27.84 -15.75 -21.98
C ALA A 277 -27.49 -16.85 -20.96
N MET A 278 -26.51 -17.71 -21.27
CA MET A 278 -26.02 -18.73 -20.33
C MET A 278 -25.37 -18.11 -19.09
N MET A 279 -24.55 -17.07 -19.26
CA MET A 279 -23.93 -16.33 -18.14
C MET A 279 -24.99 -15.66 -17.25
N LEU A 280 -26.00 -15.03 -17.86
CA LEU A 280 -27.13 -14.44 -17.14
C LEU A 280 -27.93 -15.51 -16.37
N PHE A 281 -28.20 -16.65 -17.00
CA PHE A 281 -28.90 -17.76 -16.34
C PHE A 281 -28.10 -18.30 -15.15
N ALA A 282 -26.79 -18.52 -15.33
CA ALA A 282 -25.90 -19.00 -14.29
C ALA A 282 -25.85 -18.04 -13.09
N ALA A 283 -25.70 -16.74 -13.35
CA ALA A 283 -25.71 -15.70 -12.33
C ALA A 283 -27.06 -15.63 -11.58
N THR A 284 -28.18 -15.61 -12.32
CA THR A 284 -29.54 -15.47 -11.76
C THR A 284 -29.92 -16.66 -10.87
N ASN A 285 -29.41 -17.86 -11.16
CA ASN A 285 -29.75 -19.08 -10.43
C ASN A 285 -28.64 -19.54 -9.48
N SER A 286 -27.56 -18.75 -9.30
CA SER A 286 -26.43 -19.05 -8.42
C SER A 286 -25.77 -20.41 -8.71
N VAL A 287 -25.59 -20.73 -9.99
CA VAL A 287 -24.94 -21.97 -10.46
C VAL A 287 -23.70 -21.63 -11.29
N THR A 288 -22.75 -22.56 -11.37
CA THR A 288 -21.55 -22.37 -12.17
C THR A 288 -21.80 -22.64 -13.66
N MET A 289 -20.98 -22.03 -14.53
CA MET A 289 -20.99 -22.34 -15.97
C MET A 289 -20.65 -23.81 -16.27
N PHE A 290 -19.82 -24.45 -15.44
CA PHE A 290 -19.57 -25.88 -15.50
C PHE A 290 -20.86 -26.67 -15.31
N SER A 291 -21.60 -26.40 -14.22
CA SER A 291 -22.83 -27.11 -13.89
C SER A 291 -23.92 -26.92 -14.94
N LEU A 292 -24.08 -25.68 -15.44
CA LEU A 292 -25.03 -25.38 -16.51
C LEU A 292 -24.68 -26.13 -17.81
N SER A 293 -23.40 -26.11 -18.21
CA SER A 293 -22.95 -26.77 -19.44
C SER A 293 -23.04 -28.29 -19.34
N LEU A 294 -22.71 -28.86 -18.18
CA LEU A 294 -22.86 -30.29 -17.91
C LEU A 294 -24.34 -30.69 -17.89
N ALA A 295 -25.24 -29.88 -17.34
CA ALA A 295 -26.68 -30.11 -17.40
C ALA A 295 -27.22 -30.09 -18.84
N CYS A 296 -26.75 -29.15 -19.68
CA CYS A 296 -27.06 -29.15 -21.12
C CYS A 296 -26.61 -30.44 -21.78
N TYR A 297 -25.42 -30.93 -21.43
CA TYR A 297 -24.88 -32.19 -21.95
C TYR A 297 -25.70 -33.41 -21.48
N TYR A 298 -26.14 -33.44 -20.22
CA TYR A 298 -27.07 -34.47 -19.73
C TYR A 298 -28.41 -34.44 -20.46
N ALA A 299 -28.99 -33.25 -20.68
CA ALA A 299 -30.23 -33.13 -21.44
C ALA A 299 -30.08 -33.60 -22.90
N PHE A 300 -28.91 -33.35 -23.50
CA PHE A 300 -28.56 -33.87 -24.82
C PHE A 300 -28.43 -35.39 -24.82
N LEU A 301 -27.67 -35.97 -23.89
CA LEU A 301 -27.50 -37.42 -23.76
C LEU A 301 -28.83 -38.12 -23.45
N PHE A 302 -29.67 -37.56 -22.59
CA PHE A 302 -31.01 -38.08 -22.29
C PHE A 302 -31.85 -38.23 -23.56
N LYS A 303 -31.82 -37.22 -24.45
CA LYS A 303 -32.50 -37.30 -25.75
C LYS A 303 -31.83 -38.27 -26.72
N LEU A 304 -30.49 -38.28 -26.78
CA LEU A 304 -29.72 -39.12 -27.70
C LEU A 304 -29.86 -40.61 -27.38
N THR A 305 -29.93 -40.95 -26.09
CA THR A 305 -30.02 -42.33 -25.59
C THR A 305 -31.46 -42.87 -25.52
N ASN A 306 -32.40 -42.20 -26.19
CA ASN A 306 -33.83 -42.53 -26.18
C ASN A 306 -34.44 -42.56 -24.76
N HIS A 307 -34.19 -41.50 -23.99
CA HIS A 307 -34.71 -41.28 -22.64
C HIS A 307 -34.15 -42.21 -21.55
N ASN A 308 -32.86 -42.62 -21.64
CA ASN A 308 -32.20 -43.28 -20.51
C ASN A 308 -32.07 -42.30 -19.34
N ASP A 309 -32.72 -42.62 -18.23
CA ASP A 309 -32.86 -41.77 -17.06
C ASP A 309 -31.69 -41.88 -16.07
N ASP A 310 -30.89 -42.96 -16.09
CA ASP A 310 -29.72 -43.14 -15.23
C ASP A 310 -28.42 -43.01 -16.06
N LEU A 311 -27.81 -41.82 -16.03
CA LEU A 311 -26.65 -41.46 -16.83
C LEU A 311 -25.43 -41.21 -15.94
N CYS A 312 -24.27 -41.68 -16.38
CA CYS A 312 -22.99 -41.39 -15.76
C CYS A 312 -22.04 -40.75 -16.77
N VAL A 313 -21.64 -39.50 -16.52
CA VAL A 313 -20.67 -38.75 -17.33
C VAL A 313 -19.38 -38.59 -16.55
N VAL A 314 -18.25 -38.69 -17.24
CA VAL A 314 -16.96 -38.45 -16.60
C VAL A 314 -16.44 -37.07 -16.91
N SER A 315 -15.89 -36.43 -15.89
CA SER A 315 -15.16 -35.19 -16.01
C SER A 315 -13.85 -35.32 -15.25
N SER A 316 -12.83 -34.60 -15.71
CA SER A 316 -11.57 -34.48 -15.00
C SER A 316 -11.63 -33.41 -13.91
N ALA A 317 -10.86 -33.61 -12.83
CA ALA A 317 -10.50 -32.57 -11.88
C ALA A 317 -8.99 -32.54 -11.67
N ALA A 318 -8.42 -31.34 -11.54
CA ALA A 318 -6.97 -31.17 -11.38
C ALA A 318 -6.39 -31.87 -10.12
N ASN A 319 -7.21 -32.07 -9.09
CA ASN A 319 -6.86 -32.80 -7.85
C ASN A 319 -5.56 -32.32 -7.16
N ARG A 320 -5.40 -30.99 -7.02
CA ARG A 320 -4.29 -30.34 -6.31
C ARG A 320 -4.80 -29.63 -5.03
N PRO A 321 -5.26 -30.37 -4.01
CA PRO A 321 -5.89 -29.75 -2.83
C PRO A 321 -4.90 -29.00 -1.93
N GLU A 322 -3.64 -29.43 -1.89
CA GLU A 322 -2.59 -28.81 -1.08
C GLU A 322 -1.87 -27.69 -1.85
N LYS A 323 -1.43 -26.66 -1.14
CA LYS A 323 -0.76 -25.49 -1.75
C LYS A 323 0.54 -25.89 -2.45
N GLU A 324 1.25 -26.87 -1.89
CA GLU A 324 2.51 -27.40 -2.39
C GLU A 324 2.35 -28.14 -3.74
N LEU A 325 1.14 -28.62 -4.06
CA LEU A 325 0.85 -29.33 -5.31
C LEU A 325 0.46 -28.40 -6.46
N GLN A 326 0.07 -27.15 -6.16
CA GLN A 326 -0.39 -26.18 -7.17
C GLN A 326 0.72 -25.80 -8.15
N ASP A 327 1.96 -25.68 -7.68
CA ASP A 327 3.13 -25.28 -8.49
C ASP A 327 3.98 -26.48 -8.95
N MET A 328 3.54 -27.72 -8.71
CA MET A 328 4.31 -28.93 -9.06
C MET A 328 4.05 -29.37 -10.51
N ILE A 329 5.09 -29.81 -11.22
CA ILE A 329 4.94 -30.48 -12.52
C ILE A 329 4.64 -31.96 -12.26
N GLY A 330 3.61 -32.50 -12.90
CA GLY A 330 3.20 -33.89 -12.72
C GLY A 330 1.80 -34.20 -13.24
N ILE A 331 1.39 -35.46 -13.07
CA ILE A 331 0.06 -35.96 -13.45
C ILE A 331 -0.83 -36.08 -12.20
N PHE A 332 -1.64 -35.06 -11.92
CA PHE A 332 -2.54 -35.03 -10.76
C PHE A 332 -3.99 -35.28 -11.15
N VAL A 333 -4.32 -35.04 -12.43
CA VAL A 333 -5.69 -35.16 -12.94
C VAL A 333 -6.35 -36.46 -12.49
N ASN A 334 -7.46 -36.32 -11.78
CA ASN A 334 -8.30 -37.43 -11.37
C ASN A 334 -9.59 -37.42 -12.20
N LEU A 335 -10.09 -38.60 -12.54
CA LEU A 335 -11.35 -38.76 -13.26
C LEU A 335 -12.48 -38.90 -12.24
N LEU A 336 -13.48 -38.05 -12.34
CA LEU A 336 -14.63 -38.01 -11.44
C LEU A 336 -15.89 -38.46 -12.18
N LEU A 337 -16.64 -39.37 -11.56
CA LEU A 337 -17.89 -39.89 -12.07
C LEU A 337 -19.06 -39.00 -11.61
N TYR A 338 -19.78 -38.40 -12.55
CA TYR A 338 -21.03 -37.71 -12.27
C TYR A 338 -22.15 -38.65 -12.64
N ARG A 339 -22.89 -39.20 -11.66
CA ARG A 339 -24.07 -40.02 -11.91
C ARG A 339 -25.32 -39.23 -11.58
N ILE A 340 -26.22 -39.06 -12.55
CA ILE A 340 -27.48 -38.36 -12.38
C ILE A 340 -28.63 -39.25 -12.85
N LYS A 341 -29.67 -39.29 -12.01
CA LYS A 341 -30.98 -39.82 -12.40
C LYS A 341 -31.88 -38.65 -12.80
N ILE A 342 -32.32 -38.65 -14.06
CA ILE A 342 -33.14 -37.60 -14.67
C ILE A 342 -34.60 -38.00 -14.59
N ASP A 343 -35.41 -37.23 -13.87
CA ASP A 343 -36.87 -37.36 -13.93
C ASP A 343 -37.39 -36.65 -15.20
N PRO A 344 -38.09 -37.33 -16.12
CA PRO A 344 -38.65 -36.70 -17.32
C PRO A 344 -39.64 -35.56 -17.04
N THR A 345 -40.20 -35.50 -15.83
CA THR A 345 -41.14 -34.47 -15.40
C THR A 345 -40.46 -33.23 -14.80
N ASP A 346 -39.15 -33.29 -14.55
CA ASP A 346 -38.40 -32.19 -13.98
C ASP A 346 -38.20 -31.02 -14.97
N THR A 347 -38.16 -29.81 -14.42
CA THR A 347 -37.76 -28.63 -15.19
C THR A 347 -36.25 -28.66 -15.44
N PHE A 348 -35.80 -28.08 -16.56
CA PHE A 348 -34.36 -27.94 -16.84
C PHE A 348 -33.62 -27.20 -15.71
N LYS A 349 -34.26 -26.21 -15.08
CA LYS A 349 -33.71 -25.51 -13.91
C LYS A 349 -33.43 -26.47 -12.74
N HIS A 350 -34.31 -27.45 -12.50
CA HIS A 350 -34.10 -28.46 -11.47
C HIS A 350 -32.90 -29.35 -11.80
N LEU A 351 -32.78 -29.81 -13.04
CA LEU A 351 -31.61 -30.58 -13.49
C LEU A 351 -30.29 -29.82 -13.27
N VAL A 352 -30.26 -28.52 -13.59
CA VAL A 352 -29.06 -27.68 -13.36
C VAL A 352 -28.72 -27.59 -11.87
N GLN A 353 -29.73 -27.47 -11.00
CA GLN A 353 -29.54 -27.44 -9.54
C GLN A 353 -29.03 -28.79 -9.01
N GLN A 354 -29.58 -29.90 -9.52
CA GLN A 354 -29.12 -31.25 -9.18
C GLN A 354 -27.65 -31.46 -9.57
N VAL A 355 -27.27 -31.04 -10.78
CA VAL A 355 -25.86 -31.06 -11.22
C VAL A 355 -24.99 -30.21 -10.29
N GLN A 356 -25.41 -28.99 -9.96
CA GLN A 356 -24.64 -28.10 -9.08
C GLN A 356 -24.43 -28.69 -7.67
N GLN A 357 -25.47 -29.29 -7.09
CA GLN A 357 -25.38 -29.95 -5.78
C GLN A 357 -24.43 -31.14 -5.83
N LEU A 358 -24.58 -31.99 -6.86
CA LEU A 358 -23.71 -33.14 -7.05
C LEU A 358 -22.25 -32.73 -7.29
N SER A 359 -22.00 -31.68 -8.07
CA SER A 359 -20.65 -31.12 -8.28
C SER A 359 -19.99 -30.70 -6.97
N ASN A 360 -20.72 -30.05 -6.07
CA ASN A 360 -20.18 -29.63 -4.78
C ASN A 360 -19.77 -30.83 -3.91
N GLU A 361 -20.62 -31.87 -3.85
CA GLU A 361 -20.35 -33.12 -3.11
C GLU A 361 -19.16 -33.89 -3.70
N ILE A 362 -19.13 -34.06 -5.02
CA ILE A 362 -18.05 -34.77 -5.74
C ILE A 362 -16.70 -34.08 -5.50
N LEU A 363 -16.64 -32.74 -5.51
CA LEU A 363 -15.39 -32.01 -5.29
C LEU A 363 -14.85 -32.18 -3.86
N ILE A 364 -15.71 -32.36 -2.85
CA ILE A 364 -15.29 -32.66 -1.47
C ILE A 364 -14.59 -34.03 -1.40
N HIS A 365 -15.03 -34.98 -2.24
CA HIS A 365 -14.57 -36.37 -2.26
C HIS A 365 -13.65 -36.71 -3.45
N SER A 366 -13.18 -35.70 -4.19
CA SER A 366 -12.40 -35.88 -5.42
C SER A 366 -10.99 -36.46 -5.21
N SER A 367 -10.54 -36.55 -3.96
CA SER A 367 -9.21 -37.06 -3.62
C SER A 367 -9.07 -38.58 -3.73
N LEU A 368 -10.18 -39.32 -3.80
CA LEU A 368 -10.14 -40.76 -4.03
C LEU A 368 -9.84 -41.02 -5.52
N PRO A 369 -8.74 -41.70 -5.87
CA PRO A 369 -8.41 -41.97 -7.27
C PRO A 369 -9.48 -42.79 -7.98
N TYR A 370 -9.70 -42.51 -9.26
CA TYR A 370 -10.65 -43.23 -10.11
C TYR A 370 -10.57 -44.76 -9.99
N GLN A 371 -9.34 -45.31 -9.97
CA GLN A 371 -9.12 -46.76 -9.87
C GLN A 371 -9.75 -47.36 -8.61
N GLN A 372 -9.72 -46.64 -7.49
CA GLN A 372 -10.33 -47.09 -6.24
C GLN A 372 -11.86 -47.06 -6.29
N ILE A 373 -12.45 -46.21 -7.12
CA ILE A 373 -13.90 -46.12 -7.29
C ILE A 373 -14.41 -47.32 -8.10
N ILE A 374 -13.68 -47.71 -9.15
CA ILE A 374 -14.06 -48.86 -9.98
C ILE A 374 -13.80 -50.20 -9.27
N ASP A 375 -12.79 -50.28 -8.38
CA ASP A 375 -12.48 -51.48 -7.61
C ASP A 375 -13.63 -51.95 -6.68
N PHE A 376 -14.59 -51.08 -6.33
CA PHE A 376 -15.79 -51.46 -5.56
C PHE A 376 -16.63 -52.55 -6.23
N GLN A 377 -16.46 -52.79 -7.53
CA GLN A 377 -17.19 -53.78 -8.33
C GLN A 377 -16.73 -55.24 -8.11
N GLY A 378 -15.55 -55.47 -7.51
CA GLY A 378 -15.03 -56.83 -7.27
C GLY A 378 -14.66 -57.63 -8.53
N LYS A 379 -14.75 -57.05 -9.73
CA LYS A 379 -14.29 -57.67 -10.99
C LYS A 379 -13.08 -56.91 -11.52
N ARG A 380 -11.88 -57.50 -11.35
CA ARG A 380 -10.61 -56.93 -11.85
C ARG A 380 -10.44 -56.96 -13.37
N GLU A 381 -11.37 -57.58 -14.11
CA GLU A 381 -11.14 -57.94 -15.52
C GLU A 381 -11.53 -56.87 -16.54
N HIS A 382 -12.07 -55.71 -16.15
CA HIS A 382 -12.42 -54.68 -17.11
C HIS A 382 -12.16 -53.27 -16.58
N ASN A 383 -11.03 -52.66 -16.97
CA ASN A 383 -10.83 -51.21 -16.87
C ASN A 383 -11.77 -50.54 -17.90
N VAL A 384 -12.98 -50.20 -17.45
CA VAL A 384 -13.97 -49.51 -18.28
C VAL A 384 -13.62 -48.02 -18.31
N LEU A 385 -12.95 -47.56 -19.37
CA LEU A 385 -12.99 -46.15 -19.71
C LEU A 385 -14.43 -45.80 -20.14
N PRO A 386 -15.02 -44.73 -19.61
CA PRO A 386 -16.39 -44.36 -19.96
C PRO A 386 -16.54 -43.91 -21.40
N SER A 387 -17.65 -44.28 -22.04
CA SER A 387 -17.95 -43.90 -23.43
C SER A 387 -18.27 -42.41 -23.63
N THR A 388 -18.51 -41.66 -22.55
CA THR A 388 -18.75 -40.22 -22.57
C THR A 388 -17.87 -39.49 -21.57
N PHE A 389 -17.25 -38.42 -22.06
CA PHE A 389 -16.41 -37.52 -21.29
C PHE A 389 -16.89 -36.08 -21.54
N PHE A 390 -17.00 -35.32 -20.46
CA PHE A 390 -17.34 -33.91 -20.48
C PHE A 390 -16.23 -33.10 -19.83
N GLN A 391 -15.80 -32.05 -20.50
CA GLN A 391 -14.79 -31.13 -20.00
C GLN A 391 -15.25 -29.71 -20.29
N TYR A 392 -15.17 -28.87 -19.25
CA TYR A 392 -15.40 -27.44 -19.37
C TYR A 392 -14.14 -26.73 -18.91
N GLU A 393 -13.60 -25.90 -19.78
CA GLU A 393 -12.41 -25.10 -19.52
C GLU A 393 -12.73 -23.63 -19.74
N SER A 394 -12.46 -22.82 -18.71
CA SER A 394 -12.43 -21.37 -18.87
C SER A 394 -11.13 -20.97 -19.57
N LEU A 395 -11.07 -21.21 -20.88
CA LEU A 395 -9.96 -20.78 -21.72
C LEU A 395 -10.02 -19.26 -21.87
N ILE A 396 -9.35 -18.53 -20.99
CA ILE A 396 -9.00 -17.14 -21.26
C ILE A 396 -8.02 -17.19 -22.44
N SER A 397 -8.50 -16.97 -23.66
CA SER A 397 -7.82 -16.75 -24.97
C SER A 397 -6.77 -17.78 -25.45
N SER A 398 -7.13 -18.53 -26.50
CA SER A 398 -6.29 -19.11 -27.58
C SER A 398 -4.85 -19.55 -27.26
N MET A 399 -4.61 -20.87 -27.25
CA MET A 399 -3.31 -21.53 -27.00
C MET A 399 -2.12 -21.01 -27.80
N ILE A 400 -2.33 -20.29 -28.91
CA ILE A 400 -1.26 -19.72 -29.74
C ILE A 400 -1.02 -18.23 -29.46
N GLN A 401 -2.05 -17.43 -29.10
CA GLN A 401 -1.84 -16.00 -28.77
C GLN A 401 -1.37 -15.78 -27.32
N LYS A 402 -1.65 -16.72 -26.41
CA LYS A 402 -1.28 -16.63 -25.00
C LYS A 402 0.03 -17.29 -24.61
N ASN A 403 0.49 -18.25 -25.41
CA ASN A 403 1.80 -18.88 -25.24
C ASN A 403 2.88 -18.06 -25.95
N SER A 404 2.82 -16.75 -25.80
CA SER A 404 3.89 -15.89 -26.25
C SER A 404 4.92 -15.76 -25.15
N ILE A 405 6.10 -16.31 -25.36
CA ILE A 405 7.20 -16.03 -24.45
C ILE A 405 7.99 -14.86 -25.04
N GLU A 406 8.11 -13.78 -24.27
CA GLU A 406 9.15 -12.77 -24.46
C GLU A 406 10.36 -13.18 -23.62
N ILE A 407 11.12 -14.17 -24.08
CA ILE A 407 12.43 -14.44 -23.50
C ILE A 407 13.35 -13.35 -24.06
N SER A 408 13.50 -12.28 -23.31
CA SER A 408 14.76 -11.54 -23.33
C SER A 408 15.56 -12.04 -22.14
N VAL A 409 16.52 -12.95 -22.37
CA VAL A 409 17.47 -13.46 -21.36
C VAL A 409 18.22 -12.31 -20.65
N SER A 410 18.21 -11.12 -21.26
CA SER A 410 18.80 -9.91 -20.73
C SER A 410 17.84 -9.00 -19.95
N ARG A 411 16.55 -9.32 -19.79
CA ARG A 411 15.58 -8.44 -19.10
C ARG A 411 14.62 -9.19 -18.17
N ALA A 412 14.40 -8.66 -16.97
CA ALA A 412 13.43 -9.10 -15.98
C ALA A 412 12.60 -7.91 -15.49
N PRO A 413 11.38 -8.09 -14.92
CA PRO A 413 10.70 -6.99 -14.25
C PRO A 413 11.51 -6.48 -13.07
N ALA A 414 11.43 -5.18 -12.79
CA ALA A 414 11.91 -4.63 -11.54
C ALA A 414 11.01 -5.04 -10.36
N SER A 415 11.57 -5.12 -9.16
CA SER A 415 10.77 -5.22 -7.94
C SER A 415 9.88 -3.98 -7.80
N TYR A 416 8.81 -4.06 -7.02
CA TYR A 416 7.95 -2.90 -6.80
C TYR A 416 8.71 -1.74 -6.15
N ALA A 417 9.65 -2.04 -5.23
CA ALA A 417 10.48 -1.04 -4.59
C ALA A 417 11.45 -0.35 -5.58
N GLN A 418 12.10 -1.13 -6.46
CA GLN A 418 12.95 -0.60 -7.54
C GLN A 418 12.18 0.31 -8.48
N ALA A 419 11.02 -0.17 -8.96
CA ALA A 419 10.18 0.58 -9.88
C ALA A 419 9.72 1.91 -9.28
N ARG A 420 9.37 1.91 -7.98
CA ARG A 420 9.00 3.13 -7.25
C ARG A 420 10.14 4.14 -7.21
N ILE A 421 11.33 3.76 -6.76
CA ILE A 421 12.49 4.68 -6.68
C ILE A 421 12.82 5.23 -8.08
N TYR A 422 12.86 4.35 -9.09
CA TYR A 422 13.12 4.76 -10.48
C TYR A 422 12.11 5.79 -11.00
N LEU A 423 10.82 5.60 -10.70
CA LEU A 423 9.75 6.52 -11.10
C LEU A 423 9.75 7.80 -10.28
N ASP A 424 10.09 7.73 -8.98
CA ASP A 424 10.14 8.90 -8.10
C ASP A 424 11.25 9.87 -8.54
N GLU A 425 12.46 9.37 -8.84
CA GLU A 425 13.54 10.20 -9.39
C GLU A 425 13.17 10.91 -10.70
N ARG A 426 12.38 10.25 -11.56
CA ARG A 426 11.99 10.81 -12.87
C ARG A 426 10.80 11.76 -12.81
N ASN A 427 9.85 11.53 -11.90
CA ASN A 427 8.56 12.22 -11.89
C ASN A 427 8.45 13.26 -10.76
N SER A 428 9.09 13.02 -9.61
CA SER A 428 8.90 13.84 -8.41
C SER A 428 9.92 14.97 -8.29
N PHE A 429 11.04 14.88 -9.02
CA PHE A 429 12.13 15.86 -9.04
C PHE A 429 12.30 16.45 -10.45
N HIS A 430 12.38 17.77 -10.54
CA HIS A 430 12.36 18.49 -11.83
C HIS A 430 13.71 18.45 -12.56
N PRO A 431 13.76 18.22 -13.88
CA PRO A 431 15.01 18.21 -14.63
C PRO A 431 15.73 19.56 -14.69
N ASP A 432 14.99 20.69 -14.65
CA ASP A 432 15.55 22.06 -14.76
C ASP A 432 15.91 22.72 -13.41
N LYS A 433 15.75 22.02 -12.28
CA LYS A 433 16.30 22.45 -10.98
C LYS A 433 17.66 21.77 -10.77
N PRO A 434 18.59 22.32 -9.97
CA PRO A 434 19.86 21.63 -9.69
C PRO A 434 19.56 20.25 -9.12
N GLN A 435 19.77 19.21 -9.93
CA GLN A 435 19.41 17.84 -9.58
C GLN A 435 20.28 17.39 -8.41
N VAL A 436 19.63 16.93 -7.35
CA VAL A 436 20.26 16.35 -6.16
C VAL A 436 20.06 14.85 -6.24
N ALA A 437 21.13 14.06 -6.15
CA ALA A 437 21.02 12.61 -6.24
C ALA A 437 20.55 12.04 -4.89
N ILE A 438 19.25 12.18 -4.65
CA ILE A 438 18.59 11.97 -3.37
C ILE A 438 18.57 10.51 -2.92
N TYR A 439 18.68 9.58 -3.86
CA TYR A 439 18.77 8.14 -3.60
C TYR A 439 20.21 7.60 -3.62
N ASN A 440 21.23 8.46 -3.62
CA ASN A 440 22.59 8.02 -3.39
C ASN A 440 22.81 7.74 -1.90
N MET A 441 23.24 6.53 -1.59
CA MET A 441 23.62 6.10 -0.24
C MET A 441 25.13 6.21 -0.08
N SER A 442 25.56 7.14 0.77
CA SER A 442 26.98 7.41 1.04
C SER A 442 27.39 6.84 2.40
N PHE A 443 28.32 5.88 2.41
CA PHE A 443 28.84 5.27 3.63
C PHE A 443 30.31 5.63 3.83
N GLN A 444 30.61 6.29 4.95
CA GLN A 444 31.92 6.89 5.25
C GLN A 444 32.70 6.05 6.26
N TYR A 445 33.98 5.86 6.00
CA TYR A 445 34.87 5.00 6.76
C TYR A 445 36.25 5.60 6.95
N ARG A 446 36.81 5.37 8.13
CA ARG A 446 38.15 5.78 8.51
C ARG A 446 38.90 4.65 9.22
N LEU A 447 40.21 4.56 8.97
CA LEU A 447 41.09 3.59 9.61
C LEU A 447 41.45 4.01 11.04
N PHE A 448 41.64 3.04 11.94
CA PHE A 448 42.25 3.31 13.24
C PHE A 448 43.76 3.63 13.10
N SER A 449 44.27 4.49 13.99
CA SER A 449 45.60 5.13 13.95
C SER A 449 46.83 4.23 13.82
N GLN A 450 46.68 2.91 14.00
CA GLN A 450 47.77 1.95 13.94
C GLN A 450 47.78 1.09 12.66
N TYR A 451 46.83 1.26 11.75
CA TYR A 451 46.64 0.38 10.61
C TYR A 451 46.85 1.08 9.26
N THR A 452 47.21 0.29 8.25
CA THR A 452 47.29 0.74 6.85
C THR A 452 46.66 -0.29 5.92
N LEU A 453 46.00 0.17 4.85
CA LEU A 453 45.38 -0.70 3.84
C LEU A 453 46.01 -0.50 2.45
N SER A 454 46.29 -1.59 1.75
CA SER A 454 46.76 -1.55 0.36
C SER A 454 45.63 -1.19 -0.59
N ILE A 455 45.79 -0.07 -1.30
CA ILE A 455 44.82 0.40 -2.31
C ILE A 455 44.67 -0.65 -3.42
N LYS A 456 45.77 -1.29 -3.85
CA LYS A 456 45.73 -2.31 -4.90
C LYS A 456 44.90 -3.52 -4.48
N ARG A 457 45.06 -4.00 -3.24
CA ARG A 457 44.24 -5.11 -2.69
C ARG A 457 42.78 -4.69 -2.54
N LEU A 458 42.53 -3.45 -2.10
CA LEU A 458 41.19 -2.89 -1.96
C LEU A 458 40.45 -2.85 -3.29
N LEU A 459 41.06 -2.27 -4.33
CA LEU A 459 40.43 -2.17 -5.65
C LEU A 459 40.18 -3.56 -6.27
N HIS A 460 41.10 -4.50 -6.10
CA HIS A 460 40.90 -5.89 -6.54
C HIS A 460 39.74 -6.57 -5.80
N ALA A 461 39.66 -6.39 -4.48
CA ALA A 461 38.56 -6.92 -3.68
C ALA A 461 37.20 -6.34 -4.12
N LEU A 462 37.12 -5.02 -4.37
CA LEU A 462 35.92 -4.37 -4.87
C LEU A 462 35.48 -4.92 -6.23
N GLN A 463 36.43 -5.18 -7.15
CA GLN A 463 36.12 -5.80 -8.44
C GLN A 463 35.49 -7.19 -8.29
N LEU A 464 36.02 -8.02 -7.37
CA LEU A 464 35.45 -9.34 -7.08
C LEU A 464 34.03 -9.23 -6.52
N ILE A 465 33.75 -8.26 -5.65
CA ILE A 465 32.42 -8.05 -5.07
C ILE A 465 31.43 -7.61 -6.15
N VAL A 466 31.81 -6.67 -7.02
CA VAL A 466 30.97 -6.23 -8.13
C VAL A 466 30.63 -7.41 -9.04
N LEU A 467 31.59 -8.31 -9.33
CA LEU A 467 31.32 -9.52 -10.13
C LEU A 467 30.40 -10.50 -9.42
N LYS A 468 30.61 -10.74 -8.11
CA LYS A 468 29.80 -11.67 -7.32
C LYS A 468 28.34 -11.20 -7.24
N HIS A 469 28.10 -9.91 -7.02
CA HIS A 469 26.78 -9.37 -6.74
C HIS A 469 26.16 -8.69 -7.96
N GLN A 470 25.27 -9.41 -8.63
CA GLN A 470 24.59 -8.97 -9.86
C GLN A 470 23.91 -7.60 -9.75
N SER A 471 23.33 -7.27 -8.59
CA SER A 471 22.64 -5.99 -8.37
C SER A 471 23.55 -4.78 -8.58
N LEU A 472 24.85 -4.91 -8.32
CA LEU A 472 25.82 -3.80 -8.46
C LEU A 472 26.17 -3.46 -9.91
N HIS A 473 25.79 -4.33 -10.86
CA HIS A 473 26.01 -4.14 -12.29
C HIS A 473 24.74 -4.40 -13.12
N THR A 474 23.58 -4.13 -12.52
CA THR A 474 22.27 -4.22 -13.16
C THR A 474 21.80 -2.83 -13.58
N SER A 475 21.31 -2.71 -14.82
CA SER A 475 20.67 -1.49 -15.32
C SER A 475 19.16 -1.52 -15.10
N LEU A 476 18.55 -0.36 -14.85
CA LEU A 476 17.10 -0.17 -14.79
C LEU A 476 16.66 0.71 -15.95
N VAL A 477 15.68 0.24 -16.73
CA VAL A 477 15.16 0.92 -17.91
C VAL A 477 13.64 0.85 -17.91
N PHE A 478 12.98 1.93 -18.34
CA PHE A 478 11.54 1.91 -18.56
C PHE A 478 11.23 1.26 -19.93
N ASP A 479 10.47 0.17 -19.92
CA ASP A 479 9.96 -0.48 -21.12
C ASP A 479 8.64 0.18 -21.52
N THR A 480 8.66 0.96 -22.61
CA THR A 480 7.47 1.70 -23.08
C THR A 480 6.37 0.78 -23.62
N GLU A 481 6.71 -0.42 -24.08
CA GLU A 481 5.73 -1.34 -24.65
C GLU A 481 4.98 -2.09 -23.55
N LYS A 482 5.66 -2.40 -22.46
CA LYS A 482 5.08 -3.06 -21.28
C LYS A 482 4.58 -2.07 -20.23
N ASN A 483 4.87 -0.78 -20.39
CA ASN A 483 4.58 0.27 -19.43
C ASN A 483 5.07 -0.05 -18.00
N GLN A 484 6.28 -0.61 -17.90
CA GLN A 484 6.87 -1.04 -16.63
C GLN A 484 8.39 -0.85 -16.61
N VAL A 485 8.97 -0.78 -15.41
CA VAL A 485 10.44 -0.77 -15.25
C VAL A 485 10.96 -2.20 -15.34
N ILE A 486 12.03 -2.38 -16.10
CA ILE A 486 12.73 -3.64 -16.27
C ILE A 486 14.18 -3.52 -15.81
N GLN A 487 14.71 -4.62 -15.30
CA GLN A 487 16.11 -4.84 -14.99
C GLN A 487 16.81 -5.41 -16.22
N ARG A 488 17.98 -4.91 -16.59
CA ARG A 488 18.83 -5.47 -17.63
C ARG A 488 20.24 -5.74 -17.11
N PHE A 489 20.71 -6.97 -17.33
CA PHE A 489 22.05 -7.39 -16.97
C PHE A 489 23.10 -6.86 -17.94
N ILE A 490 24.27 -6.52 -17.39
CA ILE A 490 25.45 -6.12 -18.15
C ILE A 490 26.52 -7.19 -17.95
N ASP A 491 26.90 -7.87 -19.04
CA ASP A 491 27.98 -8.85 -18.99
C ASP A 491 29.34 -8.15 -18.90
N LEU A 492 29.88 -8.13 -17.69
CA LEU A 492 31.15 -7.49 -17.36
C LEU A 492 32.38 -8.25 -17.89
N ASN A 493 32.23 -9.50 -18.37
CA ASN A 493 33.34 -10.29 -18.92
C ASN A 493 33.92 -9.70 -20.22
N THR A 494 33.19 -8.79 -20.87
CA THR A 494 33.61 -8.17 -22.13
C THR A 494 34.31 -6.83 -21.98
N ASN A 495 34.22 -6.16 -20.81
CA ASN A 495 34.73 -4.80 -20.60
C ASN A 495 35.26 -4.56 -19.16
N HIS A 496 36.42 -5.15 -18.84
CA HIS A 496 37.04 -5.02 -17.50
C HIS A 496 37.37 -3.57 -17.06
N SER A 497 37.58 -2.64 -18.00
CA SER A 497 37.95 -1.25 -17.68
C SER A 497 36.80 -0.37 -17.19
N GLN A 498 35.55 -0.81 -17.29
CA GLN A 498 34.36 -0.05 -16.85
C GLN A 498 33.73 -0.59 -15.55
N MET A 499 34.32 -1.61 -14.93
CA MET A 499 33.72 -2.37 -13.83
C MET A 499 33.60 -1.62 -12.49
N LEU A 500 34.48 -0.64 -12.24
CA LEU A 500 34.58 0.05 -10.95
C LEU A 500 34.86 1.53 -11.17
N SER A 501 34.00 2.40 -10.66
CA SER A 501 34.23 3.84 -10.64
C SER A 501 34.98 4.23 -9.36
N VAL A 502 36.16 4.84 -9.51
CA VAL A 502 36.99 5.32 -8.40
C VAL A 502 37.22 6.82 -8.56
N ILE A 503 36.93 7.57 -7.51
CA ILE A 503 37.17 9.01 -7.41
C ILE A 503 38.28 9.22 -6.39
N GLU A 504 39.21 10.13 -6.67
CA GLU A 504 40.29 10.49 -5.76
C GLU A 504 40.27 11.99 -5.50
N SER A 505 40.29 12.39 -4.23
CA SER A 505 40.45 13.78 -3.80
C SER A 505 41.61 13.91 -2.81
N ILE A 506 42.11 15.14 -2.65
CA ILE A 506 43.22 15.43 -1.74
C ILE A 506 42.80 16.58 -0.84
N TYR A 507 43.11 16.48 0.45
CA TYR A 507 42.94 17.58 1.40
C TYR A 507 44.22 17.81 2.21
N GLU A 508 44.48 19.08 2.50
CA GLU A 508 45.59 19.53 3.35
C GLU A 508 45.10 20.26 4.60
N THR A 509 43.87 20.75 4.57
CA THR A 509 43.22 21.54 5.62
C THR A 509 41.83 20.98 5.93
N ASP A 510 41.36 21.13 7.18
CA ASP A 510 40.03 20.68 7.58
C ASP A 510 38.91 21.36 6.78
N LYS A 511 39.13 22.58 6.28
CA LYS A 511 38.20 23.28 5.40
C LYS A 511 37.98 22.55 4.07
N GLN A 512 39.07 22.10 3.43
CA GLN A 512 38.98 21.33 2.19
C GLN A 512 38.29 19.98 2.41
N LEU A 513 38.60 19.30 3.52
CA LEU A 513 37.94 18.07 3.89
C LEU A 513 36.43 18.28 4.05
N THR A 514 36.05 19.34 4.76
CA THR A 514 34.66 19.72 4.99
C THR A 514 33.94 20.00 3.67
N GLU A 515 34.59 20.71 2.74
CA GLU A 515 34.03 21.00 1.42
C GLU A 515 33.81 19.73 0.57
N ILE A 516 34.78 18.79 0.57
CA ILE A 516 34.64 17.50 -0.11
C ILE A 516 33.51 16.68 0.51
N MET A 517 33.47 16.58 1.85
CA MET A 517 32.40 15.87 2.58
C MET A 517 31.03 16.46 2.30
N HIS A 518 30.94 17.78 2.26
CA HIS A 518 29.70 18.50 1.99
C HIS A 518 29.24 18.32 0.54
N ASN A 519 30.16 18.35 -0.42
CA ASN A 519 29.85 17.99 -1.80
C ASN A 519 29.35 16.54 -1.89
N GLU A 520 29.99 15.57 -1.22
CA GLU A 520 29.46 14.19 -1.20
C GLU A 520 28.07 14.10 -0.56
N LYS A 521 27.81 14.79 0.56
CA LYS A 521 26.48 14.82 1.20
C LYS A 521 25.39 15.43 0.31
N ARG A 522 25.73 16.47 -0.47
CA ARG A 522 24.82 17.05 -1.47
C ARG A 522 24.63 16.15 -2.69
N ASN A 523 25.36 15.04 -2.80
CA ASN A 523 25.22 14.05 -3.85
C ASN A 523 25.09 14.66 -5.28
N PRO A 524 26.04 15.50 -5.75
CA PRO A 524 25.94 16.23 -7.01
C PRO A 524 26.12 15.34 -8.24
N GLN A 525 26.71 14.15 -8.06
CA GLN A 525 26.97 13.22 -9.14
C GLN A 525 25.91 12.11 -9.14
N LEU A 526 25.02 12.16 -10.13
CA LEU A 526 23.97 11.15 -10.36
C LEU A 526 24.56 9.85 -10.88
N PHE A 527 23.97 8.72 -10.48
CA PHE A 527 24.19 7.44 -11.17
C PHE A 527 23.30 7.38 -12.41
N ASN A 528 23.84 6.80 -13.49
CA ASN A 528 23.03 6.48 -14.66
C ASN A 528 22.50 5.05 -14.55
N LEU A 529 21.27 4.92 -14.03
CA LEU A 529 20.61 3.63 -13.86
C LEU A 529 20.50 2.83 -15.16
N ALA A 530 20.38 3.47 -16.33
CA ALA A 530 20.30 2.77 -17.60
C ALA A 530 21.64 2.16 -18.05
N GLN A 531 22.77 2.63 -17.49
CA GLN A 531 24.11 2.10 -17.74
C GLN A 531 24.57 1.06 -16.70
N GLY A 532 23.81 0.85 -15.62
CA GLY A 532 24.05 -0.21 -14.63
C GLY A 532 25.30 -0.07 -13.75
N LEU A 533 26.07 1.01 -13.84
CA LEU A 533 27.22 1.29 -12.97
C LEU A 533 26.78 2.05 -11.71
N VAL A 534 26.13 1.36 -10.78
CA VAL A 534 25.41 1.95 -9.63
C VAL A 534 26.21 1.94 -8.32
N PHE A 535 27.54 1.78 -8.43
CA PHE A 535 28.49 1.78 -7.32
C PHE A 535 29.74 2.59 -7.69
N ARG A 536 30.23 3.41 -6.74
CA ARG A 536 31.53 4.09 -6.84
C ARG A 536 32.23 4.15 -5.49
N CYS A 537 33.55 4.16 -5.52
CA CYS A 537 34.42 4.34 -4.36
C CYS A 537 35.12 5.69 -4.44
N HIS A 538 35.04 6.52 -3.40
CA HIS A 538 35.78 7.78 -3.31
C HIS A 538 36.83 7.68 -2.20
N ILE A 539 38.09 7.86 -2.59
CA ILE A 539 39.25 7.87 -1.71
C ILE A 539 39.72 9.31 -1.51
N ILE A 540 39.79 9.76 -0.27
CA ILE A 540 40.20 11.13 0.08
C ILE A 540 41.52 11.06 0.85
N TYR A 541 42.58 11.59 0.23
CA TYR A 541 43.94 11.53 0.76
C TYR A 541 44.29 12.75 1.60
N TYR A 542 44.87 12.53 2.78
CA TYR A 542 45.54 13.59 3.51
C TYR A 542 46.96 13.82 2.97
N LYS A 543 47.21 14.99 2.37
CA LYS A 543 48.54 15.39 1.84
C LYS A 543 49.21 14.29 1.01
N LYS A 544 48.55 13.86 -0.08
CA LYS A 544 48.94 12.72 -0.95
C LYS A 544 50.46 12.68 -1.21
N ILE A 545 51.16 11.75 -0.56
CA ILE A 545 52.59 11.49 -0.82
C ILE A 545 52.67 10.51 -1.99
N ALA A 546 53.32 10.92 -3.09
CA ALA A 546 53.34 10.21 -4.38
C ALA A 546 53.91 8.76 -4.36
N SER A 547 54.35 8.24 -3.21
CA SER A 547 54.99 6.92 -3.07
C SER A 547 54.19 5.86 -2.31
N ASN A 548 53.04 6.19 -1.69
CA ASN A 548 52.33 5.21 -0.85
C ASN A 548 51.08 4.66 -1.54
N HIS A 549 51.13 3.40 -1.95
CA HIS A 549 49.94 2.59 -2.30
C HIS A 549 49.14 2.14 -1.06
N LEU A 550 49.21 2.91 0.02
CA LEU A 550 48.66 2.58 1.34
C LEU A 550 47.77 3.71 1.82
N LEU A 551 46.60 3.35 2.35
CA LEU A 551 45.72 4.21 3.11
C LEU A 551 46.12 4.20 4.58
N SER A 552 46.02 5.36 5.22
CA SER A 552 46.30 5.59 6.64
C SER A 552 45.03 6.00 7.40
N ASP A 553 45.16 6.17 8.71
CA ASP A 553 44.12 6.72 9.59
C ASP A 553 43.73 8.17 9.31
N LYS A 554 44.45 8.86 8.43
CA LYS A 554 44.10 10.21 7.99
C LYS A 554 43.33 10.23 6.67
N ASP A 555 43.29 9.11 5.96
CA ASP A 555 42.57 9.02 4.70
C ASP A 555 41.11 8.58 4.97
N ILE A 556 40.19 9.03 4.11
CA ILE A 556 38.76 8.68 4.21
C ILE A 556 38.36 7.83 2.99
N LEU A 557 37.57 6.80 3.26
CA LEU A 557 36.91 5.96 2.26
C LEU A 557 35.41 6.22 2.26
N ILE A 558 34.85 6.46 1.08
CA ILE A 558 33.41 6.56 0.89
C ILE A 558 32.95 5.53 -0.13
N PHE A 559 32.01 4.67 0.27
CA PHE A 559 31.30 3.78 -0.63
C PHE A 559 29.93 4.38 -0.95
N ASN A 560 29.71 4.66 -2.23
CA ASN A 560 28.48 5.27 -2.72
C ASN A 560 27.71 4.27 -3.57
N PHE A 561 26.44 4.03 -3.23
CA PHE A 561 25.53 3.13 -3.96
C PHE A 561 24.25 3.86 -4.35
N HIS A 562 23.57 3.39 -5.40
CA HIS A 562 22.20 3.83 -5.67
C HIS A 562 21.18 2.98 -4.91
N HIS A 563 20.27 3.62 -4.18
CA HIS A 563 19.31 2.93 -3.30
C HIS A 563 18.34 2.00 -4.05
N ALA A 564 18.07 2.25 -5.33
CA ALA A 564 17.29 1.34 -6.17
C ALA A 564 17.88 -0.10 -6.22
N LEU A 565 19.18 -0.29 -6.00
CA LEU A 565 19.85 -1.58 -6.13
C LEU A 565 20.60 -2.00 -4.86
N PHE A 566 20.47 -1.23 -3.78
CA PHE A 566 21.18 -1.43 -2.52
C PHE A 566 20.35 -0.89 -1.36
N ASP A 567 20.35 -1.58 -0.22
CA ASP A 567 19.67 -1.16 1.01
C ASP A 567 20.62 -1.13 2.22
N PHE A 568 20.19 -0.58 3.36
CA PHE A 568 21.05 -0.49 4.54
C PHE A 568 21.57 -1.86 5.02
N PRO A 569 20.75 -2.93 5.11
CA PRO A 569 21.23 -4.26 5.45
C PRO A 569 22.27 -4.83 4.47
N SER A 570 22.19 -4.49 3.18
CA SER A 570 23.17 -4.92 2.17
C SER A 570 24.60 -4.49 2.52
N MET A 571 24.76 -3.42 3.31
CA MET A 571 26.08 -2.95 3.72
C MET A 571 26.84 -3.96 4.59
N ASN A 572 26.13 -4.71 5.44
CA ASN A 572 26.77 -5.75 6.25
C ASN A 572 27.30 -6.90 5.38
N ILE A 573 26.56 -7.26 4.32
CA ILE A 573 26.95 -8.29 3.35
C ILE A 573 28.16 -7.79 2.55
N PHE A 574 28.11 -6.53 2.08
CA PHE A 574 29.19 -5.90 1.34
C PHE A 574 30.49 -5.87 2.15
N LEU A 575 30.44 -5.44 3.41
CA LEU A 575 31.64 -5.35 4.26
C LEU A 575 32.20 -6.72 4.63
N HIS A 576 31.33 -7.72 4.87
CA HIS A 576 31.76 -9.10 5.08
C HIS A 576 32.55 -9.64 3.88
N ASP A 577 31.98 -9.49 2.68
CA ASP A 577 32.61 -9.94 1.44
C ASP A 577 33.86 -9.12 1.11
N LEU A 578 33.88 -7.83 1.44
CA LEU A 578 35.06 -6.99 1.31
C LEU A 578 36.22 -7.51 2.15
N ASN A 579 35.97 -7.83 3.42
CA ASN A 579 36.99 -8.39 4.30
C ASN A 579 37.53 -9.72 3.74
N GLN A 580 36.64 -10.62 3.34
CA GLN A 580 37.03 -11.91 2.77
C GLN A 580 37.87 -11.76 1.48
N ALA A 581 37.39 -10.97 0.53
CA ALA A 581 38.05 -10.72 -0.74
C ALA A 581 39.40 -10.04 -0.56
N TYR A 582 39.49 -9.11 0.40
CA TYR A 582 40.71 -8.39 0.69
C TYR A 582 41.77 -9.29 1.35
N THR A 583 41.40 -10.10 2.33
CA THR A 583 42.33 -11.00 3.05
C THR A 583 42.79 -12.17 2.20
N THR A 584 41.88 -12.81 1.45
CA THR A 584 42.19 -14.05 0.72
C THR A 584 42.51 -13.84 -0.76
N GLY A 585 42.15 -12.69 -1.33
CA GLY A 585 42.25 -12.43 -2.77
C GLY A 585 41.20 -13.17 -3.61
N GLN A 586 40.25 -13.86 -2.98
CA GLN A 586 39.17 -14.60 -3.63
C GLN A 586 37.85 -14.41 -2.86
N LEU A 587 36.72 -14.65 -3.52
CA LEU A 587 35.42 -14.77 -2.87
C LEU A 587 34.97 -16.22 -2.98
N LEU A 588 34.55 -16.81 -1.86
CA LEU A 588 33.86 -18.08 -1.90
C LEU A 588 32.43 -17.84 -2.39
N TYR A 589 32.04 -18.60 -3.40
CA TYR A 589 30.64 -18.75 -3.77
C TYR A 589 30.05 -19.78 -2.81
N ASP A 590 29.01 -19.39 -2.07
CA ASP A 590 28.27 -20.35 -1.27
C ASP A 590 27.54 -21.25 -2.26
N ASN A 591 28.00 -22.50 -2.45
CA ASN A 591 27.42 -23.48 -3.37
C ASN A 591 25.98 -23.92 -2.99
N ASN A 592 25.27 -23.15 -2.14
CA ASN A 592 23.96 -23.49 -1.59
C ASN A 592 22.92 -22.35 -1.65
N THR A 593 23.16 -21.22 -2.34
CA THR A 593 22.15 -20.15 -2.48
C THR A 593 22.20 -19.42 -3.84
N ASP A 594 21.68 -20.05 -4.89
CA ASP A 594 21.57 -19.49 -6.27
C ASP A 594 20.50 -18.41 -6.46
N LEU A 595 19.97 -17.88 -5.36
CA LEU A 595 18.91 -16.88 -5.43
C LEU A 595 19.53 -15.51 -5.67
N ARG A 596 19.24 -14.91 -6.83
CA ARG A 596 19.66 -13.54 -7.16
C ARG A 596 18.55 -12.56 -6.86
N TYR A 597 18.90 -11.27 -6.81
CA TYR A 597 17.89 -10.23 -6.60
C TYR A 597 16.83 -10.20 -7.71
N LEU A 598 17.19 -10.51 -8.96
CA LEU A 598 16.22 -10.61 -10.05
C LEU A 598 15.19 -11.72 -9.80
N ASP A 599 15.63 -12.86 -9.23
CA ASP A 599 14.73 -13.97 -8.92
C ASP A 599 13.71 -13.53 -7.86
N TYR A 600 14.17 -12.78 -6.86
CA TYR A 600 13.29 -12.14 -5.88
C TYR A 600 12.26 -11.24 -6.57
N ALA A 601 12.70 -10.34 -7.47
CA ALA A 601 11.80 -9.42 -8.17
C ALA A 601 10.73 -10.16 -9.00
N VAL A 602 11.12 -11.23 -9.70
CA VAL A 602 10.19 -12.07 -10.46
C VAL A 602 9.20 -12.78 -9.53
N ILE A 603 9.69 -13.36 -8.43
CA ILE A 603 8.85 -14.07 -7.45
C ILE A 603 7.85 -13.10 -6.81
N GLU A 604 8.28 -11.89 -6.42
CA GLU A 604 7.44 -10.86 -5.82
C GLU A 604 6.27 -10.49 -6.74
N GLN A 605 6.53 -10.28 -8.03
CA GLN A 605 5.53 -9.94 -9.05
C GLN A 605 4.52 -11.08 -9.29
N GLN A 606 4.94 -12.34 -9.16
CA GLN A 606 4.10 -13.51 -9.43
C GLN A 606 3.36 -14.05 -8.20
N MET A 607 3.74 -13.62 -7.00
CA MET A 607 3.20 -14.15 -5.74
C MET A 607 1.73 -13.71 -5.54
N SER A 608 0.85 -14.68 -5.28
CA SER A 608 -0.52 -14.40 -4.84
C SER A 608 -0.49 -13.86 -3.41
N MET A 609 -0.96 -12.63 -3.23
CA MET A 609 -0.97 -11.90 -1.96
C MET A 609 -2.40 -11.51 -1.54
N THR A 610 -3.40 -12.34 -1.85
CA THR A 610 -4.82 -12.03 -1.61
C THR A 610 -5.12 -11.70 -0.14
N GLY A 611 -4.54 -12.44 0.80
CA GLY A 611 -4.70 -12.18 2.23
C GLY A 611 -4.17 -10.81 2.67
N ALA A 612 -2.99 -10.42 2.18
CA ALA A 612 -2.42 -9.10 2.45
C ALA A 612 -3.20 -7.99 1.76
N SER A 613 -3.64 -8.23 0.52
CA SER A 613 -4.48 -7.29 -0.24
C SER A 613 -5.78 -6.97 0.49
N MET A 614 -6.51 -7.98 0.99
CA MET A 614 -7.73 -7.76 1.77
C MET A 614 -7.46 -7.02 3.08
N PHE A 615 -6.35 -7.33 3.76
CA PHE A 615 -5.96 -6.62 4.98
C PHE A 615 -5.79 -5.12 4.70
N TRP A 616 -4.97 -4.74 3.72
CA TRP A 616 -4.69 -3.33 3.43
C TRP A 616 -5.91 -2.55 2.94
N ILE A 617 -6.76 -3.17 2.11
CA ILE A 617 -8.06 -2.59 1.71
C ILE A 617 -8.92 -2.27 2.93
N ASN A 618 -9.03 -3.20 3.88
CA ASN A 618 -9.86 -3.00 5.08
C ASN A 618 -9.26 -1.95 6.03
N THR A 619 -7.95 -2.01 6.27
CA THR A 619 -7.24 -1.08 7.16
C THR A 619 -7.35 0.38 6.70
N LEU A 620 -7.44 0.61 5.37
CA LEU A 620 -7.45 1.94 4.77
C LEU A 620 -8.80 2.35 4.15
N HIS A 621 -9.87 1.56 4.31
CA HIS A 621 -11.11 1.71 3.53
C HIS A 621 -11.78 3.10 3.59
N ASP A 622 -11.66 3.80 4.72
CA ASP A 622 -12.22 5.12 5.00
C ASP A 622 -11.15 6.17 5.33
N CYS A 623 -9.87 5.83 5.17
CA CYS A 623 -8.78 6.76 5.42
C CYS A 623 -8.79 7.86 4.36
N LYS A 624 -8.81 9.12 4.79
CA LYS A 624 -8.78 10.30 3.90
C LYS A 624 -7.37 10.58 3.40
N LEU A 625 -6.83 9.61 2.67
CA LEU A 625 -5.47 9.64 2.17
C LEU A 625 -5.24 10.70 1.09
N ASP A 626 -6.29 11.34 0.57
CA ASP A 626 -6.20 12.50 -0.33
C ASP A 626 -5.96 13.83 0.42
N GLN A 627 -6.10 13.85 1.75
CA GLN A 627 -5.93 15.05 2.57
C GLN A 627 -4.58 15.00 3.31
N PRO A 628 -3.60 15.86 2.95
CA PRO A 628 -2.32 15.90 3.67
C PRO A 628 -2.53 16.33 5.13
N LEU A 629 -1.61 15.89 6.00
CA LEU A 629 -1.59 16.33 7.40
C LEU A 629 -1.49 17.85 7.46
N SER A 630 -2.29 18.47 8.32
CA SER A 630 -2.32 19.92 8.50
C SER A 630 -1.17 20.40 9.40
N LEU A 631 0.07 20.14 8.96
CA LEU A 631 1.27 20.58 9.66
C LEU A 631 1.42 22.11 9.57
N PRO A 632 2.14 22.75 10.51
CA PRO A 632 2.36 24.20 10.52
C PRO A 632 3.40 24.59 9.46
N PHE A 633 3.05 24.44 8.19
CA PHE A 633 3.90 24.81 7.06
C PHE A 633 4.09 26.32 7.00
N ASP A 634 5.30 26.77 6.67
CA ASP A 634 5.59 28.18 6.35
C ASP A 634 5.17 28.53 4.92
N ARG A 635 5.12 27.52 4.05
CA ARG A 635 4.80 27.61 2.62
C ARG A 635 3.97 26.41 2.20
N TYR A 636 3.14 26.58 1.16
CA TYR A 636 2.36 25.49 0.57
C TYR A 636 2.92 25.12 -0.80
N ARG A 637 3.03 23.82 -1.09
CA ARG A 637 3.40 23.33 -2.41
C ARG A 637 2.21 23.43 -3.36
N LEU A 638 2.38 24.07 -4.51
CA LEU A 638 1.36 24.09 -5.56
C LEU A 638 1.29 22.72 -6.25
N SER A 639 0.12 22.34 -6.77
CA SER A 639 -0.12 21.00 -7.36
C SER A 639 0.82 20.60 -8.50
N ASN A 640 1.45 21.59 -9.16
CA ASN A 640 2.32 21.39 -10.32
C ASN A 640 3.81 21.55 -9.96
N GLU A 641 4.14 21.80 -8.69
CA GLU A 641 5.52 22.00 -8.24
C GLU A 641 6.16 20.69 -7.80
N HIS A 642 7.32 20.40 -8.39
CA HIS A 642 8.18 19.29 -8.00
C HIS A 642 9.03 19.62 -6.78
N ARG A 643 9.37 18.58 -5.99
CA ARG A 643 10.27 18.66 -4.84
C ARG A 643 11.66 19.13 -5.27
N THR A 644 12.30 19.98 -4.47
CA THR A 644 13.73 20.29 -4.66
C THR A 644 14.63 19.23 -4.08
N GLY A 645 14.12 18.38 -3.17
CA GLY A 645 14.91 17.40 -2.43
C GLY A 645 15.77 18.00 -1.33
N ARG A 646 15.76 19.33 -1.14
CA ARG A 646 16.44 19.99 -0.04
C ARG A 646 15.60 19.97 1.22
N GLY A 647 16.26 19.74 2.35
CA GLY A 647 15.65 19.78 3.67
C GLY A 647 16.58 20.39 4.69
N THR A 648 16.10 20.50 5.92
CA THR A 648 16.89 20.88 7.09
C THR A 648 16.72 19.82 8.17
N SER A 649 17.70 19.70 9.07
CA SER A 649 17.73 18.70 10.14
C SER A 649 18.05 19.37 11.47
N ILE A 650 17.16 19.22 12.44
CA ILE A 650 17.41 19.63 13.82
C ILE A 650 17.53 18.37 14.68
N SER A 651 18.70 18.16 15.28
CA SER A 651 18.97 17.02 16.14
C SER A 651 19.24 17.45 17.59
N PHE A 652 18.89 16.59 18.53
CA PHE A 652 19.16 16.79 19.94
C PHE A 652 19.22 15.45 20.70
N ASP A 653 20.01 15.42 21.76
CA ASP A 653 20.08 14.28 22.68
C ASP A 653 19.00 14.39 23.75
N PHE A 654 18.45 13.25 24.18
CA PHE A 654 17.47 13.23 25.27
C PHE A 654 18.15 13.51 26.63
N GLY A 655 19.47 13.39 26.70
CA GLY A 655 20.21 13.37 27.97
C GLY A 655 20.03 12.04 28.70
N GLN A 656 20.76 11.86 29.79
CA GLN A 656 20.85 10.58 30.48
C GLN A 656 19.55 10.24 31.24
N ASP A 657 18.96 11.24 31.92
CA ASP A 657 17.75 11.04 32.74
C ASP A 657 16.54 10.66 31.87
N LEU A 658 16.24 11.45 30.83
CA LEU A 658 15.10 11.17 29.94
C LEU A 658 15.29 9.87 29.15
N SER A 659 16.54 9.54 28.74
CA SER A 659 16.83 8.26 28.11
C SER A 659 16.53 7.10 29.06
N HIS A 660 16.97 7.20 30.32
CA HIS A 660 16.71 6.19 31.34
C HIS A 660 15.22 6.04 31.61
N ASP A 661 14.48 7.14 31.77
CA ASP A 661 13.04 7.12 32.02
C ASP A 661 12.26 6.50 30.85
N PHE A 662 12.61 6.85 29.61
CA PHE A 662 11.99 6.30 28.40
C PHE A 662 12.21 4.77 28.30
N LEU A 663 13.46 4.32 28.46
CA LEU A 663 13.81 2.90 28.42
C LEU A 663 13.14 2.11 29.56
N THR A 664 13.08 2.69 30.76
CA THR A 664 12.46 2.08 31.95
C THR A 664 10.94 1.98 31.80
N HIS A 665 10.27 2.99 31.24
CA HIS A 665 8.83 2.94 31.00
C HIS A 665 8.45 1.90 29.94
N ALA A 666 9.19 1.83 28.84
CA ALA A 666 8.93 0.83 27.80
C ALA A 666 9.07 -0.60 28.35
N SER A 667 10.15 -0.87 29.10
CA SER A 667 10.37 -2.17 29.73
C SER A 667 9.34 -2.51 30.81
N SER A 668 8.96 -1.56 31.67
CA SER A 668 7.98 -1.78 32.75
C SER A 668 6.57 -2.10 32.22
N ASN A 669 6.20 -1.58 31.04
CA ASN A 669 4.92 -1.85 30.40
C ASN A 669 4.96 -3.07 29.46
N ASN A 670 6.08 -3.79 29.34
CA ASN A 670 6.29 -4.90 28.40
C ASN A 670 5.98 -4.52 26.94
N VAL A 671 6.42 -3.33 26.51
CA VAL A 671 6.23 -2.83 25.14
C VAL A 671 7.58 -2.54 24.48
N SER A 672 7.70 -2.75 23.17
CA SER A 672 8.91 -2.41 22.43
C SER A 672 9.12 -0.89 22.38
N LEU A 673 10.38 -0.46 22.32
CA LEU A 673 10.75 0.96 22.18
C LEU A 673 10.14 1.60 20.93
N GLU A 674 9.95 0.81 19.88
CA GLU A 674 9.33 1.21 18.63
C GLU A 674 7.84 1.54 18.81
N HIS A 675 7.04 0.64 19.39
CA HIS A 675 5.62 0.94 19.68
C HIS A 675 5.46 2.16 20.58
N PHE A 676 6.36 2.31 21.55
CA PHE A 676 6.39 3.44 22.45
C PHE A 676 6.67 4.76 21.72
N THR A 677 7.64 4.74 20.81
CA THR A 677 7.98 5.86 19.93
C THR A 677 6.79 6.24 19.03
N PHE A 678 6.12 5.26 18.42
CA PHE A 678 4.91 5.51 17.62
C PHE A 678 3.81 6.19 18.43
N ALA A 679 3.51 5.72 19.65
CA ALA A 679 2.48 6.33 20.49
C ALA A 679 2.78 7.81 20.82
N ILE A 680 4.02 8.12 21.18
CA ILE A 680 4.45 9.51 21.45
C ILE A 680 4.36 10.35 20.18
N TYR A 681 4.75 9.81 19.03
CA TYR A 681 4.70 10.52 17.76
C TYR A 681 3.26 10.81 17.31
N PHE A 682 2.31 9.89 17.50
CA PHE A 682 0.90 10.15 17.22
C PHE A 682 0.31 11.24 18.13
N ILE A 683 0.68 11.27 19.41
CA ILE A 683 0.31 12.38 20.31
C ILE A 683 0.89 13.70 19.79
N PHE A 684 2.16 13.68 19.40
CA PHE A 684 2.82 14.87 18.89
C PHE A 684 2.15 15.39 17.61
N LEU A 685 1.88 14.51 16.63
CA LEU A 685 1.18 14.87 15.41
C LEU A 685 -0.25 15.35 15.66
N PHE A 686 -1.02 14.70 16.54
CA PHE A 686 -2.35 15.17 16.93
C PHE A 686 -2.31 16.62 17.42
N LYS A 687 -1.34 16.95 18.27
CA LYS A 687 -1.18 18.30 18.77
C LYS A 687 -0.66 19.27 17.71
N LEU A 688 0.24 18.82 16.85
CA LEU A 688 0.86 19.63 15.82
C LEU A 688 -0.12 19.98 14.69
N THR A 689 -1.09 19.11 14.43
CA THR A 689 -2.12 19.24 13.39
C THR A 689 -3.43 19.88 13.89
N ASN A 690 -3.39 20.51 15.06
CA ASN A 690 -4.56 21.15 15.68
C ASN A 690 -5.75 20.19 15.91
N GLY A 691 -5.44 18.93 16.27
CA GLY A 691 -6.44 17.97 16.76
C GLY A 691 -6.92 16.93 15.75
N GLN A 692 -6.18 16.66 14.66
CA GLN A 692 -6.54 15.56 13.75
C GLN A 692 -6.41 14.20 14.45
N ILE A 693 -7.49 13.42 14.47
CA ILE A 693 -7.58 12.14 15.21
C ILE A 693 -7.37 10.89 14.34
N ASP A 694 -7.44 11.03 13.01
CA ASP A 694 -7.14 9.98 12.03
C ASP A 694 -5.82 10.34 11.36
N LEU A 695 -4.74 9.73 11.84
CA LEU A 695 -3.37 10.05 11.44
C LEU A 695 -2.78 8.86 10.69
N CYS A 696 -2.27 9.07 9.49
CA CYS A 696 -1.57 8.05 8.73
C CYS A 696 -0.15 8.52 8.42
N ILE A 697 0.84 7.73 8.82
CA ILE A 697 2.27 8.02 8.62
C ILE A 697 2.92 6.89 7.83
N SER A 698 4.05 7.16 7.19
CA SER A 698 4.89 6.12 6.59
C SER A 698 5.82 5.49 7.62
N MET A 699 5.89 4.16 7.58
CA MET A 699 6.82 3.34 8.35
C MET A 699 7.77 2.59 7.41
N ASN A 700 9.07 2.77 7.59
CA ASN A 700 10.10 2.06 6.82
C ASN A 700 10.37 0.68 7.44
N ILE A 701 10.26 -0.36 6.62
CA ILE A 701 10.53 -1.75 7.00
C ILE A 701 11.94 -2.11 6.52
N ASN A 702 12.91 -1.86 7.40
CA ASN A 702 14.33 -1.96 7.07
C ASN A 702 14.84 -3.41 6.93
N ASN A 703 14.06 -4.42 7.31
CA ASN A 703 14.47 -5.83 7.19
C ASN A 703 13.34 -6.71 6.62
N ASN A 704 12.98 -6.48 5.37
CA ASN A 704 12.05 -7.34 4.64
C ASN A 704 12.74 -8.60 4.05
N ARG A 705 13.88 -9.03 4.60
CA ARG A 705 14.52 -10.31 4.25
C ARG A 705 13.87 -11.42 5.05
N TYR A 706 12.56 -11.58 4.84
CA TYR A 706 11.68 -12.45 5.65
C TYR A 706 11.92 -13.94 5.43
N ARG A 707 12.84 -14.32 4.54
CA ARG A 707 13.31 -15.69 4.35
C ARG A 707 14.83 -15.75 4.48
N ASP A 708 15.32 -16.88 4.95
CA ASP A 708 16.75 -17.06 5.19
C ASP A 708 17.57 -16.97 3.90
N GLU A 709 17.02 -17.38 2.76
CA GLU A 709 17.74 -17.32 1.47
C GLU A 709 17.95 -15.88 0.99
N LEU A 710 17.18 -14.90 1.50
CA LEU A 710 17.32 -13.48 1.14
C LEU A 710 18.41 -12.78 1.95
N LYS A 711 18.91 -13.38 3.05
CA LYS A 711 19.82 -12.71 3.98
C LYS A 711 21.23 -12.46 3.42
N SER A 712 21.63 -13.18 2.36
CA SER A 712 22.96 -13.08 1.73
C SER A 712 22.98 -12.28 0.42
N ILE A 713 21.84 -11.71 -0.01
CA ILE A 713 21.70 -11.06 -1.32
C ILE A 713 21.86 -9.54 -1.20
N ILE A 714 22.75 -8.92 -1.97
CA ILE A 714 22.76 -7.45 -2.12
C ILE A 714 21.60 -7.02 -3.03
N GLY A 715 20.81 -6.05 -2.59
CA GLY A 715 19.66 -5.54 -3.35
C GLY A 715 18.75 -4.65 -2.50
N LEU A 716 17.63 -4.18 -3.09
CA LEU A 716 16.64 -3.35 -2.38
C LEU A 716 15.50 -4.19 -1.81
N PHE A 717 15.52 -4.47 -0.51
CA PHE A 717 14.43 -5.20 0.16
C PHE A 717 13.56 -4.30 1.03
N GLU A 718 13.99 -3.07 1.31
CA GLU A 718 13.20 -2.11 2.09
C GLU A 718 11.82 -1.89 1.47
N ASN A 719 10.80 -1.94 2.32
CA ASN A 719 9.44 -1.63 1.96
C ASN A 719 8.92 -0.51 2.86
N VAL A 720 7.98 0.27 2.36
CA VAL A 720 7.32 1.32 3.14
C VAL A 720 5.86 0.95 3.26
N ILE A 721 5.32 1.01 4.47
CA ILE A 721 3.91 0.72 4.70
C ILE A 721 3.22 1.88 5.41
N PRO A 722 1.94 2.14 5.12
CA PRO A 722 1.16 3.12 5.88
C PRO A 722 0.83 2.56 7.26
N LEU A 723 1.00 3.39 8.28
CA LEU A 723 0.60 3.13 9.65
C LEU A 723 -0.48 4.14 10.05
N ARG A 724 -1.73 3.70 10.03
CA ARG A 724 -2.92 4.53 10.30
C ARG A 724 -3.42 4.34 11.72
N CYS A 725 -3.31 5.38 12.54
CA CYS A 725 -3.80 5.42 13.91
C CYS A 725 -5.05 6.31 14.01
N GLN A 726 -6.18 5.70 14.38
CA GLN A 726 -7.40 6.40 14.76
C GLN A 726 -7.58 6.26 16.27
N PHE A 727 -7.48 7.36 17.00
CA PHE A 727 -7.55 7.31 18.46
C PHE A 727 -8.46 8.37 19.07
N ASP A 728 -8.95 8.09 20.28
CA ASP A 728 -9.78 9.02 21.04
C ASP A 728 -8.89 9.98 21.84
N PRO A 729 -9.02 11.31 21.68
CA PRO A 729 -8.27 12.29 22.46
C PRO A 729 -8.49 12.20 23.98
N HIS A 730 -9.58 11.57 24.44
CA HIS A 730 -9.86 11.35 25.86
C HIS A 730 -9.12 10.14 26.44
N TRP A 731 -8.46 9.33 25.60
CA TRP A 731 -7.64 8.24 26.08
C TRP A 731 -6.45 8.72 26.91
N TYR A 732 -6.07 7.91 27.87
CA TYR A 732 -4.80 8.01 28.56
C TYR A 732 -3.67 7.40 27.71
N PHE A 733 -2.43 7.77 28.01
CA PHE A 733 -1.26 7.31 27.26
C PHE A 733 -1.17 5.78 27.14
N HIS A 734 -1.48 5.04 28.20
CA HIS A 734 -1.43 3.57 28.18
C HIS A 734 -2.44 2.94 27.20
N GLN A 735 -3.64 3.54 27.06
CA GLN A 735 -4.67 3.03 26.13
C GLN A 735 -4.24 3.24 24.68
N LEU A 736 -3.66 4.41 24.37
CA LEU A 736 -3.07 4.64 23.05
C LEU A 736 -1.90 3.68 22.78
N LEU A 737 -1.06 3.42 23.77
CA LEU A 737 0.08 2.52 23.63
C LEU A 737 -0.38 1.08 23.31
N GLU A 738 -1.42 0.58 23.98
CA GLU A 738 -2.02 -0.72 23.68
C GLU A 738 -2.60 -0.75 22.26
N HIS A 739 -3.33 0.29 21.86
CA HIS A 739 -3.89 0.41 20.51
C HIS A 739 -2.80 0.40 19.43
N VAL A 740 -1.74 1.20 19.62
CA VAL A 740 -0.60 1.26 18.70
C VAL A 740 0.11 -0.09 18.61
N ARG A 741 0.30 -0.79 19.74
CA ARG A 741 0.90 -2.13 19.77
C ARG A 741 0.09 -3.12 18.93
N GLU A 742 -1.22 -3.17 19.10
CA GLU A 742 -2.09 -4.07 18.32
C GLU A 742 -2.06 -3.75 16.83
N MET A 743 -2.16 -2.46 16.50
CA MET A 743 -2.09 -1.96 15.12
C MET A 743 -0.78 -2.34 14.44
N THR A 744 0.37 -2.10 15.07
CA THR A 744 1.69 -2.39 14.50
C THR A 744 1.90 -3.89 14.34
N ILE A 745 1.54 -4.73 15.34
CA ILE A 745 1.65 -6.20 15.22
C ILE A 745 0.83 -6.73 14.03
N ASN A 746 -0.40 -6.25 13.86
CA ASN A 746 -1.26 -6.66 12.75
C ASN A 746 -0.70 -6.21 11.39
N SER A 747 -0.18 -4.99 11.31
CA SER A 747 0.43 -4.44 10.09
C SER A 747 1.71 -5.19 9.71
N MET A 748 2.55 -5.54 10.69
CA MET A 748 3.80 -6.28 10.48
C MET A 748 3.59 -7.69 9.92
N LYS A 749 2.44 -8.33 10.15
CA LYS A 749 2.09 -9.62 9.54
C LYS A 749 2.00 -9.56 8.00
N TYR A 750 1.68 -8.39 7.46
CA TYR A 750 1.48 -8.16 6.03
C TYR A 750 2.43 -7.08 5.46
N SER A 751 3.53 -6.79 6.16
CA SER A 751 4.53 -5.78 5.78
C SER A 751 5.30 -6.11 4.50
N TYR A 752 5.29 -7.36 4.07
CA TYR A 752 5.86 -7.78 2.78
C TYR A 752 5.02 -7.33 1.57
N PHE A 753 3.80 -6.82 1.78
CA PHE A 753 2.94 -6.36 0.69
C PHE A 753 3.46 -5.02 0.15
N PRO A 754 3.83 -4.94 -1.14
CA PRO A 754 4.51 -3.75 -1.67
C PRO A 754 3.64 -2.50 -1.62
N LEU A 755 4.26 -1.36 -1.27
CA LEU A 755 3.56 -0.07 -1.22
C LEU A 755 2.80 0.26 -2.51
N GLN A 756 3.42 0.02 -3.67
CA GLN A 756 2.79 0.32 -4.96
C GLN A 756 1.45 -0.41 -5.11
N ARG A 757 1.35 -1.65 -4.62
CA ARG A 757 0.09 -2.41 -4.65
C ARG A 757 -0.95 -1.87 -3.67
N ILE A 758 -0.53 -1.28 -2.56
CA ILE A 758 -1.44 -0.55 -1.66
C ILE A 758 -1.96 0.69 -2.39
N LEU A 759 -1.09 1.47 -3.02
CA LEU A 759 -1.49 2.65 -3.79
C LEU A 759 -2.44 2.30 -4.95
N ASP A 760 -2.17 1.21 -5.68
CA ASP A 760 -3.00 0.76 -6.80
C ASP A 760 -4.43 0.34 -6.37
N GLN A 761 -4.62 -0.05 -5.10
CA GLN A 761 -5.95 -0.33 -4.54
C GLN A 761 -6.77 0.93 -4.25
N HIS A 762 -6.13 2.10 -4.24
CA HIS A 762 -6.73 3.37 -3.88
C HIS A 762 -6.37 4.48 -4.90
N PRO A 763 -6.87 4.38 -6.15
CA PRO A 763 -6.44 5.22 -7.27
C PRO A 763 -6.78 6.71 -7.12
N ASN A 764 -7.67 7.08 -6.19
CA ASN A 764 -8.03 8.47 -5.91
C ASN A 764 -7.00 9.20 -5.03
N ILE A 765 -5.99 8.49 -4.51
CA ILE A 765 -4.95 9.05 -3.67
C ILE A 765 -3.87 9.71 -4.53
N SER A 766 -3.48 10.94 -4.18
CA SER A 766 -2.23 11.52 -4.68
C SER A 766 -1.07 10.64 -4.21
N LYS A 767 -0.24 10.13 -5.14
CA LYS A 767 0.83 9.14 -4.90
C LYS A 767 1.79 9.45 -3.74
N HIS A 768 1.77 10.68 -3.19
CA HIS A 768 2.67 11.17 -2.14
C HIS A 768 2.02 11.36 -0.75
N ALA A 769 0.70 11.40 -0.64
CA ALA A 769 0.03 12.05 0.50
C ALA A 769 0.34 11.48 1.91
N PHE A 770 0.71 10.20 2.06
CA PHE A 770 1.19 9.64 3.33
C PHE A 770 2.70 9.31 3.33
N LEU A 771 3.37 9.39 2.17
CA LEU A 771 4.84 9.37 2.07
C LEU A 771 5.47 10.67 2.56
N ASP A 772 4.68 11.73 2.68
CA ASP A 772 5.14 13.05 3.07
C ASP A 772 5.57 13.13 4.54
N THR A 773 5.03 12.25 5.40
CA THR A 773 5.36 12.19 6.84
C THR A 773 5.81 10.80 7.26
N SER A 774 6.99 10.67 7.88
CA SER A 774 7.51 9.38 8.34
C SER A 774 8.08 9.40 9.75
N LEU A 775 8.03 8.24 10.40
CA LEU A 775 8.73 7.98 11.66
C LEU A 775 9.69 6.81 11.48
N GLU A 776 10.90 6.98 12.00
CA GLU A 776 11.90 5.92 12.04
C GLU A 776 12.43 5.72 13.46
N PHE A 777 12.54 4.47 13.89
CA PHE A 777 13.19 4.10 15.14
C PHE A 777 14.35 3.14 14.84
N ILE A 778 15.57 3.53 15.18
CA ILE A 778 16.78 2.74 14.93
C ILE A 778 17.46 2.42 16.24
N SER A 779 17.65 1.14 16.54
CA SER A 779 18.57 0.70 17.59
C SER A 779 19.86 0.19 16.97
N CYS A 780 20.98 0.84 17.28
CA CYS A 780 22.28 0.50 16.72
C CYS A 780 23.42 0.68 17.73
N ILE A 781 24.59 0.14 17.39
CA ILE A 781 25.84 0.42 18.09
C ILE A 781 26.54 1.51 17.28
N LYS A 782 26.59 2.74 17.79
CA LYS A 782 27.31 3.84 17.12
C LYS A 782 28.81 3.53 17.06
N ASN A 783 29.46 3.99 16.00
CA ASN A 783 30.89 3.76 15.72
C ASN A 783 31.27 2.27 15.71
N ASN A 784 30.39 1.42 15.18
CA ASN A 784 30.72 0.00 15.04
C ASN A 784 31.94 -0.14 14.14
N ALA A 785 32.91 -0.90 14.64
CA ALA A 785 34.16 -1.11 13.95
C ALA A 785 34.12 -2.45 13.22
N VAL A 786 34.52 -2.43 11.95
CA VAL A 786 34.57 -3.61 11.09
C VAL A 786 36.02 -3.89 10.76
N MET A 787 36.40 -5.17 10.81
CA MET A 787 37.75 -5.60 10.46
C MET A 787 37.85 -5.79 8.95
N ILE A 788 38.89 -5.21 8.35
CA ILE A 788 39.38 -5.54 7.01
C ILE A 788 40.82 -6.02 7.21
N ASP A 789 41.06 -7.33 7.09
CA ASP A 789 42.32 -7.96 7.52
C ASP A 789 42.56 -7.70 9.03
N ASP A 790 43.81 -7.47 9.44
CA ASP A 790 44.15 -6.98 10.79
C ASP A 790 43.75 -5.51 11.02
N SER A 791 43.27 -4.80 9.99
CA SER A 791 42.98 -3.36 10.07
C SER A 791 41.55 -3.10 10.50
N GLN A 792 41.39 -2.37 11.60
CA GLN A 792 40.08 -1.96 12.09
C GLN A 792 39.64 -0.67 11.37
N VAL A 793 38.44 -0.70 10.81
CA VAL A 793 37.81 0.42 10.11
C VAL A 793 36.55 0.82 10.86
N VAL A 794 36.38 2.11 11.16
CA VAL A 794 35.22 2.64 11.86
C VAL A 794 34.31 3.32 10.87
N SER A 795 33.01 3.03 10.95
CA SER A 795 32.02 3.87 10.30
C SER A 795 32.02 5.23 10.99
N GLU A 796 32.34 6.28 10.25
CA GLU A 796 32.35 7.64 10.77
C GLU A 796 30.94 8.20 10.63
N SER A 797 30.15 8.15 11.72
CA SER A 797 28.92 8.94 11.79
C SER A 797 29.36 10.38 11.96
N SER A 798 29.23 11.22 10.92
CA SER A 798 29.78 12.57 10.87
C SER A 798 29.54 13.38 12.15
N SER A 799 30.51 13.31 13.08
CA SER A 799 30.65 14.12 14.29
C SER A 799 31.80 15.10 14.12
N LEU A 800 32.16 15.42 12.88
CA LEU A 800 32.73 16.72 12.61
C LEU A 800 31.62 17.71 12.99
N ASN A 801 31.94 18.64 13.91
CA ASN A 801 31.08 19.77 14.28
C ASN A 801 30.84 20.68 13.06
N ILE A 802 30.21 20.14 12.03
CA ILE A 802 29.67 20.84 10.89
C ILE A 802 28.32 21.32 11.39
N ILE A 803 28.34 22.51 11.97
CA ILE A 803 27.13 23.31 12.11
C ILE A 803 26.76 23.67 10.67
N GLU A 804 25.80 22.99 10.03
CA GLU A 804 25.10 23.55 8.86
C GLU A 804 23.87 22.77 8.39
N ASP A 805 23.08 23.47 7.55
CA ASP A 805 21.63 23.64 7.67
C ASP A 805 20.78 22.92 6.61
N ASP A 806 21.44 22.41 5.55
CA ASP A 806 20.80 21.82 4.37
C ASP A 806 21.17 20.33 4.24
N ILE A 807 20.19 19.45 4.42
CA ILE A 807 20.25 18.01 4.13
C ILE A 807 19.46 17.67 2.86
N LEU A 808 19.53 16.41 2.44
CA LEU A 808 18.59 15.87 1.46
C LEU A 808 17.38 15.27 2.17
N SER A 809 16.18 15.58 1.69
CA SER A 809 14.93 15.09 2.29
C SER A 809 13.96 14.60 1.21
N ILE A 810 13.64 13.31 1.27
CA ILE A 810 12.64 12.67 0.39
C ILE A 810 11.22 13.00 0.89
N THR A 811 11.05 13.11 2.22
CA THR A 811 9.78 13.42 2.87
C THR A 811 9.62 14.92 3.11
N ASP A 812 8.39 15.37 3.37
CA ASP A 812 8.11 16.75 3.78
C ASP A 812 8.45 16.99 5.24
N PHE A 813 8.20 15.98 6.08
CA PHE A 813 8.51 15.99 7.48
C PHE A 813 8.87 14.57 7.93
N SER A 814 9.93 14.38 8.68
CA SER A 814 10.23 13.09 9.29
C SER A 814 10.89 13.25 10.65
N LEU A 815 10.66 12.26 11.50
CA LEU A 815 11.26 12.17 12.81
C LEU A 815 12.00 10.84 12.90
N SER A 816 13.24 10.86 13.37
CA SER A 816 14.01 9.65 13.64
C SER A 816 14.48 9.65 15.09
N ILE A 817 14.28 8.53 15.78
CA ILE A 817 14.82 8.30 17.12
C ILE A 817 15.88 7.21 17.00
N ILE A 818 17.10 7.54 17.44
CA ILE A 818 18.25 6.64 17.44
C ILE A 818 18.55 6.25 18.89
N HIS A 819 18.58 4.96 19.15
CA HIS A 819 18.99 4.35 20.39
C HIS A 819 20.40 3.77 20.25
N ASP A 820 21.38 4.39 20.94
CA ASP A 820 22.72 3.83 21.10
C ASP A 820 22.67 2.76 22.19
N VAL A 821 22.69 1.49 21.78
CA VAL A 821 22.56 0.33 22.67
C VAL A 821 23.75 0.22 23.63
N LYS A 822 24.93 0.73 23.27
CA LYS A 822 26.12 0.64 24.13
C LYS A 822 26.05 1.64 25.28
N MET A 823 25.58 2.85 24.98
CA MET A 823 25.47 3.94 25.95
C MET A 823 24.10 4.02 26.63
N ASN A 824 23.11 3.25 26.15
CA ASN A 824 21.68 3.36 26.52
C ASN A 824 21.18 4.80 26.42
N GLN A 825 21.59 5.50 25.37
CA GLN A 825 21.27 6.90 25.14
C GLN A 825 20.35 7.03 23.92
N LEU A 826 19.32 7.87 24.05
CA LEU A 826 18.42 8.23 22.97
C LEU A 826 18.75 9.61 22.41
N SER A 827 18.69 9.72 21.09
CA SER A 827 18.81 10.98 20.34
C SER A 827 17.71 11.05 19.30
N CYS A 828 17.25 12.26 18.97
CA CYS A 828 16.25 12.50 17.95
C CYS A 828 16.81 13.42 16.86
N ALA A 829 16.39 13.19 15.62
CA ALA A 829 16.53 14.13 14.53
C ALA A 829 15.17 14.38 13.87
N ILE A 830 14.85 15.65 13.63
CA ILE A 830 13.66 16.08 12.90
C ILE A 830 14.14 16.69 11.59
N ASN A 831 13.72 16.06 10.50
CA ASN A 831 14.02 16.50 9.15
C ASN A 831 12.78 17.10 8.52
N ALA A 832 12.93 18.19 7.78
CA ALA A 832 11.81 18.80 7.07
C ALA A 832 12.24 19.36 5.72
N SER A 833 11.34 19.37 4.75
CA SER A 833 11.60 19.95 3.43
C SER A 833 11.67 21.47 3.51
N LEU A 834 12.75 22.05 2.97
CA LEU A 834 12.91 23.50 2.88
C LEU A 834 11.94 24.13 1.87
N ASP A 835 11.30 23.33 1.03
CA ASP A 835 10.21 23.80 0.16
C ASP A 835 9.02 24.28 1.00
N LEU A 836 8.81 23.70 2.19
CA LEU A 836 7.62 23.91 3.03
C LEU A 836 7.93 24.58 4.37
N PHE A 837 9.10 24.34 4.94
CA PHE A 837 9.47 24.80 6.28
C PHE A 837 10.70 25.70 6.26
N ASN A 838 10.69 26.72 7.09
CA ASN A 838 11.86 27.45 7.54
C ASN A 838 12.52 26.67 8.69
N ARG A 839 13.84 26.83 8.83
CA ARG A 839 14.60 26.17 9.89
C ARG A 839 14.10 26.55 11.28
N GLU A 840 13.79 27.83 11.50
CA GLU A 840 13.32 28.37 12.77
C GLU A 840 12.01 27.69 13.21
N THR A 841 11.14 27.36 12.25
CA THR A 841 9.90 26.61 12.49
C THR A 841 10.21 25.19 12.94
N VAL A 842 11.17 24.50 12.30
CA VAL A 842 11.60 23.14 12.68
C VAL A 842 12.28 23.13 14.06
N GLU A 843 13.06 24.16 14.40
CA GLU A 843 13.65 24.34 15.72
C GLU A 843 12.58 24.53 16.81
N MET A 844 11.54 25.33 16.53
CA MET A 844 10.41 25.45 17.44
C MET A 844 9.65 24.12 17.59
N ILE A 845 9.46 23.38 16.49
CA ILE A 845 8.84 22.03 16.50
C ILE A 845 9.69 21.05 17.34
N SER A 846 11.02 21.11 17.26
CA SER A 846 11.91 20.23 18.04
C SER A 846 11.84 20.53 19.54
N GLN A 847 11.80 21.80 19.93
CA GLN A 847 11.59 22.23 21.33
C GLN A 847 10.24 21.73 21.86
N ARG A 848 9.19 21.80 21.03
CA ARG A 848 7.85 21.31 21.35
C ARG A 848 7.81 19.78 21.53
N PHE A 849 8.52 19.04 20.68
CA PHE A 849 8.62 17.58 20.82
C PHE A 849 9.35 17.20 22.11
N HIS A 850 10.48 17.85 22.40
CA HIS A 850 11.23 17.68 23.65
C HIS A 850 10.36 18.01 24.88
N PHE A 851 9.52 19.05 24.79
CA PHE A 851 8.59 19.43 25.85
C PHE A 851 7.47 18.39 26.08
N ILE A 852 6.97 17.72 25.03
CA ILE A 852 6.04 16.59 25.18
C ILE A 852 6.72 15.42 25.90
N LEU A 853 7.96 15.08 25.53
CA LEU A 853 8.70 14.01 26.20
C LEU A 853 8.86 14.33 27.70
N HIS A 854 9.24 15.55 28.05
CA HIS A 854 9.34 15.95 29.46
C HIS A 854 8.01 15.86 30.22
N GLN A 855 6.88 16.23 29.61
CA GLN A 855 5.54 16.09 30.21
C GLN A 855 5.15 14.62 30.44
N LEU A 856 5.60 13.71 29.58
CA LEU A 856 5.31 12.29 29.72
C LEU A 856 6.21 11.58 30.73
N PHE A 857 7.47 12.06 30.92
CA PHE A 857 8.50 11.30 31.63
C PHE A 857 9.04 11.90 32.93
N THR A 858 8.81 13.17 33.25
CA THR A 858 9.39 13.72 34.51
C THR A 858 8.80 13.07 35.77
N SER A 859 9.69 12.49 36.57
CA SER A 859 9.46 11.75 37.83
C SER A 859 8.69 12.50 38.93
N ILE A 860 8.60 13.83 38.84
CA ILE A 860 7.89 14.69 39.80
C ILE A 860 6.36 14.54 39.66
N ILE A 861 5.86 13.97 38.56
CA ILE A 861 4.44 13.95 38.24
C ILE A 861 4.02 12.57 37.72
N SER A 862 4.17 11.54 38.54
CA SER A 862 3.53 10.24 38.32
C SER A 862 2.00 10.33 38.12
N SER A 863 1.38 11.48 38.42
CA SER A 863 -0.03 11.78 38.13
C SER A 863 -0.32 12.32 36.72
N GLN A 864 0.68 12.68 35.90
CA GLN A 864 0.47 13.24 34.55
C GLN A 864 0.20 12.17 33.47
N ILE A 865 0.69 10.94 33.65
CA ILE A 865 0.31 9.79 32.81
C ILE A 865 -1.20 9.47 32.95
N ASN A 866 -1.82 9.89 34.05
CA ASN A 866 -3.27 9.83 34.29
C ASN A 866 -4.02 11.06 33.77
N LYS A 867 -3.48 11.76 32.77
CA LYS A 867 -4.23 12.78 32.03
C LYS A 867 -4.63 12.28 30.64
N PRO A 868 -5.82 12.67 30.16
CA PRO A 868 -6.20 12.38 28.79
C PRO A 868 -5.27 13.12 27.80
N ILE A 869 -5.03 12.53 26.64
CA ILE A 869 -4.11 13.06 25.61
C ILE A 869 -4.46 14.51 25.21
N TYR A 870 -5.74 14.87 25.18
CA TYR A 870 -6.16 16.23 24.85
C TYR A 870 -5.67 17.29 25.85
N GLU A 871 -5.30 16.94 27.08
CA GLU A 871 -4.78 17.91 28.07
C GLU A 871 -3.29 18.22 27.92
N LEU A 872 -2.53 17.40 27.18
CA LEU A 872 -1.12 17.68 26.90
C LEU A 872 -0.99 18.96 26.08
N THR A 873 0.06 19.76 26.32
CA THR A 873 0.22 21.05 25.63
C THR A 873 1.53 21.13 24.85
N LEU A 874 1.50 21.77 23.68
CA LEU A 874 2.71 22.18 22.94
C LEU A 874 3.15 23.60 23.29
N THR A 875 2.34 24.36 24.03
CA THR A 875 2.67 25.73 24.40
C THR A 875 3.87 25.73 25.34
N LEU A 876 4.96 26.34 24.89
CA LEU A 876 6.18 26.49 25.67
C LEU A 876 5.97 27.54 26.78
N SER A 877 6.77 27.47 27.84
CA SER A 877 6.63 28.36 29.00
C SER A 877 6.74 29.85 28.64
N ASN A 878 7.62 30.21 27.70
CA ASN A 878 7.79 31.57 27.19
C ASN A 878 6.56 32.05 26.40
N GLU A 879 5.96 31.20 25.56
CA GLU A 879 4.73 31.51 24.82
C GLU A 879 3.55 31.74 25.77
N ARG A 880 3.48 30.98 26.87
CA ARG A 880 2.46 31.17 27.90
C ARG A 880 2.57 32.54 28.56
N LEU A 881 3.79 32.98 28.87
CA LEU A 881 4.06 34.31 29.41
C LEU A 881 3.69 35.41 28.40
N LEU A 882 4.00 35.21 27.11
CA LEU A 882 3.61 36.13 26.04
C LEU A 882 2.08 36.25 25.91
N MET A 883 1.34 35.13 25.93
CA MET A 883 -0.13 35.18 25.90
C MET A 883 -0.71 35.90 27.13
N GLN A 884 -0.10 35.72 28.31
CA GLN A 884 -0.49 36.45 29.51
C GLN A 884 -0.23 37.96 29.37
N SER A 885 0.90 38.36 28.78
CA SER A 885 1.20 39.77 28.57
C SER A 885 0.28 40.42 27.54
N LEU A 886 -0.03 39.74 26.44
CA LEU A 886 -0.98 40.20 25.41
C LEU A 886 -2.40 40.37 25.97
N ASN A 887 -2.81 39.50 26.91
CA ASN A 887 -4.14 39.56 27.53
C ASN A 887 -4.22 40.51 28.75
N ASN A 888 -3.12 41.17 29.14
CA ASN A 888 -3.11 42.11 30.26
C ASN A 888 -3.72 43.47 29.87
N THR A 889 -4.99 43.47 29.50
CA THR A 889 -5.75 44.63 28.98
C THR A 889 -6.77 45.16 30.01
N GLN A 890 -6.62 44.80 31.29
CA GLN A 890 -7.52 45.27 32.34
C GLN A 890 -7.35 46.78 32.57
N VAL A 891 -8.44 47.52 32.36
CA VAL A 891 -8.53 48.97 32.64
C VAL A 891 -9.63 49.19 33.68
N SER A 892 -9.34 49.94 34.74
CA SER A 892 -10.34 50.31 35.74
C SER A 892 -11.20 51.47 35.25
N PHE A 893 -12.46 51.21 34.95
CA PHE A 893 -13.47 52.24 34.71
C PHE A 893 -14.06 52.72 36.05
N SER A 894 -14.41 54.01 36.14
CA SER A 894 -15.12 54.52 37.31
C SER A 894 -16.48 53.81 37.46
N SER A 895 -16.87 53.50 38.69
CA SER A 895 -18.11 52.75 39.01
C SER A 895 -19.41 53.47 38.63
N SER A 896 -19.32 54.72 38.17
CA SER A 896 -20.43 55.51 37.65
C SER A 896 -20.52 55.42 36.12
N LEU A 897 -20.53 54.20 35.57
CA LEU A 897 -20.70 54.02 34.12
C LEU A 897 -22.08 54.55 33.72
N THR A 898 -22.08 55.69 33.03
CA THR A 898 -23.22 56.41 32.48
C THR A 898 -23.84 55.61 31.32
N CYS A 899 -24.93 56.11 30.73
CA CYS A 899 -25.48 55.57 29.49
C CYS A 899 -25.11 56.52 28.34
N ILE A 900 -25.21 56.09 27.09
CA ILE A 900 -24.84 56.93 25.94
C ILE A 900 -25.65 58.24 25.94
N HIS A 901 -26.95 58.17 26.23
CA HIS A 901 -27.80 59.37 26.34
C HIS A 901 -27.41 60.29 27.51
N HIS A 902 -26.87 59.76 28.61
CA HIS A 902 -26.37 60.58 29.72
C HIS A 902 -25.10 61.35 29.31
N GLU A 903 -24.17 60.69 28.62
CA GLU A 903 -22.98 61.36 28.04
C GLU A 903 -23.37 62.38 26.98
N PHE A 904 -24.35 62.06 26.14
CA PHE A 904 -24.89 63.00 25.16
C PHE A 904 -25.43 64.27 25.84
N VAL A 905 -26.28 64.14 26.86
CA VAL A 905 -26.80 65.29 27.62
C VAL A 905 -25.66 66.09 28.27
N TYR A 906 -24.65 65.41 28.82
CA TYR A 906 -23.46 66.08 29.36
C TYR A 906 -22.73 66.91 28.29
N GLN A 907 -22.53 66.37 27.08
CA GLN A 907 -21.92 67.11 25.97
C GLN A 907 -22.78 68.30 25.52
N VAL A 908 -24.11 68.16 25.50
CA VAL A 908 -25.03 69.26 25.17
C VAL A 908 -24.89 70.42 26.17
N MET A 909 -24.79 70.12 27.46
CA MET A 909 -24.58 71.13 28.50
C MET A 909 -23.25 71.87 28.33
N LYS A 910 -22.22 71.18 27.83
CA LYS A 910 -20.88 71.74 27.65
C LYS A 910 -20.73 72.53 26.35
N TYR A 911 -21.37 72.08 25.26
CA TYR A 911 -21.20 72.62 23.91
C TYR A 911 -22.53 72.82 23.16
N PRO A 912 -23.48 73.59 23.70
CA PRO A 912 -24.86 73.62 23.19
C PRO A 912 -24.98 74.11 21.75
N GLN A 913 -24.15 75.07 21.33
CA GLN A 913 -24.21 75.70 20.00
C GLN A 913 -23.28 75.05 18.97
N LYS A 914 -22.52 73.99 19.34
CA LYS A 914 -21.69 73.28 18.37
C LYS A 914 -22.56 72.40 17.49
N LEU A 915 -22.14 72.22 16.24
CA LEU A 915 -22.73 71.28 15.30
C LEU A 915 -22.65 69.84 15.87
N ALA A 916 -23.79 69.14 15.93
CA ALA A 916 -23.87 67.76 16.44
C ALA A 916 -24.11 66.74 15.34
N VAL A 917 -24.98 67.04 14.37
CA VAL A 917 -25.30 66.17 13.25
C VAL A 917 -25.58 66.99 11.99
N GLU A 918 -25.09 66.50 10.85
CA GLU A 918 -25.25 67.12 9.53
C GLU A 918 -25.50 66.04 8.48
N LEU A 919 -26.44 66.30 7.57
CA LEU A 919 -26.68 65.49 6.39
C LEU A 919 -27.14 66.40 5.24
N ASP A 920 -26.37 66.43 4.16
CA ASP A 920 -26.56 67.31 3.01
C ASP A 920 -26.65 68.79 3.45
N GLU A 921 -27.76 69.48 3.19
CA GLU A 921 -27.96 70.89 3.58
C GLU A 921 -28.62 71.07 4.97
N GLN A 922 -28.92 69.96 5.66
CA GLN A 922 -29.58 69.98 6.96
C GLN A 922 -28.56 69.77 8.08
N SER A 923 -28.62 70.59 9.13
CA SER A 923 -27.76 70.45 10.28
C SER A 923 -28.45 70.85 11.58
N LEU A 924 -28.02 70.24 12.68
CA LEU A 924 -28.49 70.54 14.03
C LEU A 924 -27.30 70.74 14.97
N THR A 925 -27.39 71.77 15.81
CA THR A 925 -26.53 71.92 16.97
C THR A 925 -26.88 70.91 18.07
N TYR A 926 -26.01 70.73 19.06
CA TYR A 926 -26.26 69.85 20.21
C TYR A 926 -27.56 70.23 20.94
N CYS A 927 -27.83 71.52 21.13
CA CYS A 927 -29.03 72.02 21.79
C CYS A 927 -30.30 71.70 20.97
N GLU A 928 -30.26 71.93 19.66
CA GLU A 928 -31.39 71.63 18.77
C GLU A 928 -31.65 70.12 18.69
N LEU A 929 -30.60 69.30 18.56
CA LEU A 929 -30.72 67.84 18.56
C LEU A 929 -31.33 67.34 19.87
N LEU A 930 -30.88 67.84 21.02
CA LEU A 930 -31.44 67.46 22.32
C LEU A 930 -32.93 67.83 22.40
N CYS A 931 -33.34 68.99 21.88
CA CYS A 931 -34.74 69.40 21.88
C CYS A 931 -35.62 68.38 21.12
N TYR A 932 -35.22 68.01 19.91
CA TYR A 932 -35.96 67.01 19.12
C TYR A 932 -35.94 65.61 19.76
N VAL A 933 -34.81 65.19 20.32
CA VAL A 933 -34.69 63.91 21.05
C VAL A 933 -35.61 63.89 22.26
N GLN A 934 -35.65 64.95 23.07
CA GLN A 934 -36.51 65.04 24.25
C GLN A 934 -37.99 65.06 23.87
N MET A 935 -38.37 65.78 22.82
CA MET A 935 -39.74 65.80 22.31
C MET A 935 -40.20 64.41 21.86
N LEU A 936 -39.38 63.70 21.08
CA LEU A 936 -39.70 62.36 20.64
C LEU A 936 -39.71 61.37 21.81
N SER A 937 -38.75 61.44 22.73
CA SER A 937 -38.71 60.61 23.94
C SER A 937 -39.97 60.78 24.78
N PHE A 938 -40.43 62.02 24.95
CA PHE A 938 -41.66 62.33 25.66
C PHE A 938 -42.89 61.78 24.94
N ALA A 939 -42.97 61.88 23.62
CA ALA A 939 -44.04 61.27 22.84
C ALA A 939 -44.03 59.74 22.99
N LEU A 940 -42.86 59.09 22.93
CA LEU A 940 -42.73 57.65 23.15
C LEU A 940 -43.28 57.22 24.52
N LEU A 941 -43.02 57.98 25.57
CA LEU A 941 -43.50 57.68 26.92
C LEU A 941 -45.01 57.93 27.12
N ASN A 942 -45.57 58.99 26.54
CA ASN A 942 -46.95 59.44 26.87
C ASN A 942 -48.00 59.08 25.82
N GLU A 943 -47.62 59.03 24.54
CA GLU A 943 -48.55 58.70 23.45
C GLU A 943 -48.49 57.22 23.08
N TYR A 944 -47.33 56.59 23.24
CA TYR A 944 -47.08 55.20 22.85
C TYR A 944 -46.82 54.27 24.04
N ASP A 945 -46.82 54.78 25.27
CA ASP A 945 -46.63 54.03 26.53
C ASP A 945 -45.35 53.18 26.55
N VAL A 946 -44.24 53.69 26.00
CA VAL A 946 -42.95 52.98 26.05
C VAL A 946 -42.46 52.90 27.50
N PHE A 947 -42.02 51.72 27.94
CA PHE A 947 -41.45 51.51 29.27
C PHE A 947 -39.99 51.03 29.21
N PRO A 948 -39.20 51.21 30.30
CA PRO A 948 -37.79 50.82 30.31
C PRO A 948 -37.60 49.34 29.98
N GLY A 949 -36.72 49.05 29.02
CA GLY A 949 -36.41 47.71 28.52
C GLY A 949 -37.32 47.22 27.38
N GLU A 950 -38.35 47.97 26.98
CA GLU A 950 -39.19 47.62 25.82
C GLU A 950 -38.39 47.75 24.52
N VAL A 951 -38.45 46.73 23.64
CA VAL A 951 -37.78 46.77 22.34
C VAL A 951 -38.60 47.62 21.37
N VAL A 952 -37.98 48.71 20.90
CA VAL A 952 -38.56 49.59 19.91
C VAL A 952 -37.78 49.44 18.61
N CYS A 953 -38.45 48.90 17.59
CA CYS A 953 -37.86 48.76 16.28
C CYS A 953 -37.86 50.11 15.53
N GLN A 954 -36.84 50.37 14.74
CA GLN A 954 -36.77 51.56 13.89
C GLN A 954 -36.45 51.15 12.46
N CYS A 955 -37.33 51.52 11.54
CA CYS A 955 -37.18 51.31 10.11
C CYS A 955 -37.22 52.68 9.42
N VAL A 956 -36.11 53.41 9.48
CA VAL A 956 -35.98 54.78 8.95
C VAL A 956 -34.76 54.84 8.04
N GLU A 957 -34.85 55.52 6.90
CA GLU A 957 -33.69 55.75 6.02
C GLU A 957 -32.70 56.72 6.66
N ARG A 958 -31.46 56.73 6.14
CA ARG A 958 -30.39 57.61 6.63
C ARG A 958 -30.86 59.07 6.56
N SER A 959 -31.07 59.67 7.73
CA SER A 959 -31.66 61.01 7.92
C SER A 959 -31.33 61.54 9.31
N LEU A 960 -31.52 62.84 9.56
CA LEU A 960 -31.44 63.39 10.92
C LEU A 960 -32.45 62.71 11.87
N SER A 961 -33.66 62.40 11.36
CA SER A 961 -34.69 61.62 12.05
C SER A 961 -34.20 60.26 12.54
N MET A 962 -33.29 59.60 11.80
CA MET A 962 -32.71 58.32 12.22
C MET A 962 -31.93 58.45 13.53
N VAL A 963 -31.08 59.48 13.64
CA VAL A 963 -30.26 59.74 14.84
C VAL A 963 -31.15 60.14 16.01
N ILE A 964 -32.13 61.01 15.76
CA ILE A 964 -33.12 61.42 16.76
C ILE A 964 -33.89 60.22 17.30
N GLY A 965 -34.35 59.32 16.43
CA GLY A 965 -35.07 58.11 16.81
C GLY A 965 -34.26 57.18 17.72
N ILE A 966 -32.98 56.94 17.39
CA ILE A 966 -32.08 56.11 18.20
C ILE A 966 -31.94 56.69 19.60
N MET A 967 -31.54 57.96 19.69
CA MET A 967 -31.31 58.62 20.98
C MET A 967 -32.60 58.77 21.80
N ALA A 968 -33.74 58.95 21.13
CA ALA A 968 -35.02 59.08 21.81
C ALA A 968 -35.51 57.77 22.40
N ILE A 969 -35.33 56.65 21.68
CA ILE A 969 -35.61 55.32 22.21
C ILE A 969 -34.75 55.07 23.46
N GLU A 970 -33.44 55.33 23.37
CA GLU A 970 -32.52 55.14 24.49
C GLU A 970 -32.86 56.04 25.70
N MET A 971 -33.21 57.31 25.46
CA MET A 971 -33.57 58.27 26.51
C MET A 971 -34.93 57.98 27.15
N ALA A 972 -35.87 57.37 26.41
CA ALA A 972 -37.10 56.82 26.98
C ALA A 972 -36.88 55.51 27.78
N GLY A 973 -35.64 54.99 27.80
CA GLY A 973 -35.28 53.72 28.43
C GLY A 973 -35.61 52.48 27.58
N GLY A 974 -36.07 52.67 26.35
CA GLY A 974 -36.32 51.60 25.40
C GLY A 974 -35.04 51.01 24.81
N VAL A 975 -35.17 49.84 24.21
CA VAL A 975 -34.09 49.13 23.53
C VAL A 975 -34.22 49.33 22.02
N TYR A 976 -33.24 50.02 21.42
CA TYR A 976 -33.25 50.28 19.98
C TYR A 976 -33.02 48.99 19.19
N CYS A 977 -33.87 48.70 18.20
CA CYS A 977 -33.63 47.62 17.24
C CYS A 977 -33.67 48.15 15.80
N SER A 978 -32.55 48.08 15.10
CA SER A 978 -32.47 48.51 13.71
C SER A 978 -33.17 47.53 12.77
N LEU A 979 -34.04 48.05 11.92
CA LEU A 979 -34.62 47.34 10.78
C LEU A 979 -34.17 48.02 9.49
N SER A 980 -33.70 47.22 8.53
CA SER A 980 -33.24 47.73 7.24
C SER A 980 -34.43 48.22 6.39
N PRO A 981 -34.47 49.50 5.98
CA PRO A 981 -35.50 50.01 5.08
C PRO A 981 -35.53 49.29 3.73
N ARG A 982 -34.47 48.58 3.34
CA ARG A 982 -34.37 47.84 2.08
C ARG A 982 -34.96 46.44 2.17
N ASP A 983 -35.23 45.94 3.38
CA ASP A 983 -35.73 44.59 3.56
C ASP A 983 -37.17 44.45 3.01
N PRO A 984 -37.54 43.27 2.46
CA PRO A 984 -38.90 43.00 2.03
C PRO A 984 -39.84 42.88 3.24
N GLN A 985 -41.13 43.17 3.03
CA GLN A 985 -42.15 43.21 4.10
C GLN A 985 -42.17 41.95 4.97
N HIS A 986 -42.08 40.75 4.36
CA HIS A 986 -42.07 39.49 5.10
C HIS A 986 -40.87 39.36 6.06
N ARG A 987 -39.68 39.86 5.68
CA ARG A 987 -38.50 39.85 6.55
C ARG A 987 -38.66 40.84 7.70
N LEU A 988 -39.16 42.05 7.41
CA LEU A 988 -39.47 43.05 8.44
C LEU A 988 -40.47 42.51 9.46
N HIS A 989 -41.56 41.87 8.99
CA HIS A 989 -42.55 41.22 9.84
C HIS A 989 -41.94 40.13 10.72
N ALA A 990 -41.10 39.25 10.15
CA ALA A 990 -40.43 38.21 10.91
C ALA A 990 -39.52 38.78 12.00
N LEU A 991 -38.77 39.85 11.70
CA LEU A 991 -37.89 40.50 12.67
C LEU A 991 -38.67 41.21 13.78
N THR A 992 -39.75 41.94 13.45
CA THR A 992 -40.61 42.59 14.46
C THR A 992 -41.30 41.57 15.36
N GLN A 993 -41.74 40.44 14.79
CA GLN A 993 -42.34 39.35 15.57
C GLN A 993 -41.30 38.69 16.49
N GLN A 994 -40.07 38.49 16.00
CA GLN A 994 -38.98 37.91 16.79
C GLN A 994 -38.52 38.82 17.93
N THR A 995 -38.54 40.14 17.75
CA THR A 995 -38.26 41.10 18.81
C THR A 995 -39.43 41.35 19.74
N GLN A 996 -40.63 40.86 19.40
CA GLN A 996 -41.89 41.18 20.07
C GLN A 996 -42.14 42.69 20.18
N SER A 997 -41.62 43.46 19.22
CA SER A 997 -41.75 44.91 19.23
C SER A 997 -43.16 45.32 18.86
N ARG A 998 -43.83 46.00 19.79
CA ARG A 998 -45.19 46.55 19.59
C ARG A 998 -45.18 47.82 18.75
N LEU A 999 -44.07 48.56 18.80
CA LEU A 999 -43.91 49.89 18.23
C LEU A 999 -42.75 49.91 17.22
N VAL A 1000 -43.02 50.39 16.01
CA VAL A 1000 -41.98 50.65 15.01
C VAL A 1000 -41.92 52.14 14.68
N LEU A 1001 -40.76 52.76 14.86
CA LEU A 1001 -40.46 54.09 14.35
C LEU A 1001 -40.24 54.00 12.84
N VAL A 1002 -41.03 54.76 12.09
CA VAL A 1002 -40.98 54.83 10.63
C VAL A 1002 -40.91 56.29 10.19
N HIS A 1003 -40.56 56.49 8.93
CA HIS A 1003 -40.67 57.79 8.27
C HIS A 1003 -41.63 57.65 7.09
N HIS A 1004 -41.92 58.75 6.39
CA HIS A 1004 -42.93 58.76 5.33
C HIS A 1004 -42.75 57.64 4.29
N PHE A 1005 -41.52 57.29 3.89
CA PHE A 1005 -41.27 56.27 2.86
C PHE A 1005 -41.34 54.82 3.36
N THR A 1006 -41.07 54.53 4.64
CA THR A 1006 -41.10 53.15 5.18
C THR A 1006 -42.42 52.77 5.81
N ARG A 1007 -43.29 53.73 6.13
CA ARG A 1007 -44.58 53.48 6.79
C ARG A 1007 -45.43 52.43 6.07
N LEU A 1008 -45.45 52.44 4.74
CA LEU A 1008 -46.24 51.50 3.91
C LEU A 1008 -45.71 50.05 3.91
N LYS A 1009 -44.55 49.78 4.53
CA LYS A 1009 -43.96 48.44 4.61
C LYS A 1009 -44.50 47.58 5.76
N PHE A 1010 -45.28 48.16 6.66
CA PHE A 1010 -45.80 47.48 7.85
C PHE A 1010 -47.33 47.36 7.78
N SER A 1011 -47.87 46.27 8.34
CA SER A 1011 -49.31 46.03 8.43
C SER A 1011 -49.96 46.90 9.51
N SER A 1012 -51.30 46.95 9.54
CA SER A 1012 -52.08 47.68 10.55
C SER A 1012 -52.03 47.07 11.96
N GLU A 1013 -51.38 45.92 12.14
CA GLU A 1013 -51.29 45.21 13.42
C GLU A 1013 -50.17 45.73 14.33
N ILE A 1014 -49.21 46.49 13.77
CA ILE A 1014 -48.10 47.10 14.50
C ILE A 1014 -48.37 48.60 14.68
N VAL A 1015 -48.09 49.13 15.88
CA VAL A 1015 -48.21 50.57 16.13
C VAL A 1015 -47.04 51.28 15.44
N LEU A 1016 -47.34 52.27 14.60
CA LEU A 1016 -46.32 53.02 13.85
C LEU A 1016 -46.21 54.45 14.38
N CYS A 1017 -45.00 54.83 14.82
CA CYS A 1017 -44.67 56.21 15.15
C CYS A 1017 -43.99 56.86 13.94
N ASN A 1018 -44.60 57.89 13.33
CA ASN A 1018 -43.97 58.62 12.24
C ASN A 1018 -43.02 59.68 12.79
N VAL A 1019 -41.71 59.41 12.69
CA VAL A 1019 -40.66 60.27 13.24
C VAL A 1019 -40.64 61.64 12.56
N ASP A 1020 -41.09 61.77 11.30
CA ASP A 1020 -41.10 63.06 10.58
C ASP A 1020 -42.08 64.08 11.18
N LEU A 1021 -43.03 63.66 12.01
CA LEU A 1021 -43.98 64.58 12.64
C LEU A 1021 -43.29 65.53 13.63
N ILE A 1022 -42.12 65.19 14.15
CA ILE A 1022 -41.37 66.03 15.11
C ILE A 1022 -41.02 67.41 14.55
N TRP A 1023 -40.88 67.53 13.22
CA TRP A 1023 -40.61 68.80 12.54
C TRP A 1023 -41.81 69.75 12.52
N THR A 1024 -43.02 69.23 12.76
CA THR A 1024 -44.29 69.97 12.66
C THR A 1024 -44.90 70.33 14.02
N VAL A 1025 -44.36 69.78 15.11
CA VAL A 1025 -44.84 70.05 16.47
C VAL A 1025 -44.28 71.40 16.96
N GLY A 1026 -45.16 72.35 17.27
CA GLY A 1026 -44.79 73.64 17.87
C GLY A 1026 -44.20 73.47 19.27
N HIS A 1027 -43.35 74.40 19.72
CA HIS A 1027 -42.60 74.30 20.97
C HIS A 1027 -43.50 74.01 22.18
N SER A 1028 -43.50 72.76 22.65
CA SER A 1028 -44.19 72.30 23.85
C SER A 1028 -43.53 72.84 25.13
N ASN A 1029 -44.29 72.89 26.23
CA ASN A 1029 -43.83 73.40 27.52
C ASN A 1029 -42.66 72.54 28.08
N SER A 1030 -41.43 73.07 28.00
CA SER A 1030 -40.18 72.32 28.25
C SER A 1030 -40.04 71.75 29.66
N SER A 1031 -40.72 72.32 30.66
CA SER A 1031 -40.65 71.88 32.06
C SER A 1031 -41.32 70.52 32.31
N ILE A 1032 -42.44 70.23 31.65
CA ILE A 1032 -43.20 68.97 31.81
C ILE A 1032 -42.43 67.80 31.18
N ILE A 1033 -41.77 68.07 30.04
CA ILE A 1033 -40.94 67.08 29.34
C ILE A 1033 -39.78 66.63 30.22
N MET A 1034 -39.09 67.60 30.83
CA MET A 1034 -37.90 67.33 31.63
C MET A 1034 -38.21 66.53 32.91
N ASP A 1035 -39.33 66.86 33.59
CA ASP A 1035 -39.78 66.13 34.79
C ASP A 1035 -40.19 64.69 34.49
N ARG A 1036 -40.78 64.42 33.33
CA ARG A 1036 -41.12 63.04 32.96
C ARG A 1036 -39.89 62.21 32.63
N LEU A 1037 -38.93 62.78 31.89
CA LEU A 1037 -37.71 62.08 31.48
C LEU A 1037 -36.74 61.84 32.65
N SER A 1038 -36.64 62.77 33.61
CA SER A 1038 -35.78 62.61 34.79
C SER A 1038 -36.20 61.46 35.72
N ASN A 1039 -37.45 61.00 35.62
CA ASN A 1039 -37.99 59.88 36.39
C ASN A 1039 -37.68 58.50 35.78
N ILE A 1040 -37.09 58.45 34.58
CA ILE A 1040 -36.67 57.20 33.94
C ILE A 1040 -35.29 56.80 34.46
N ILE A 1041 -35.18 55.57 34.97
CA ILE A 1041 -33.92 55.03 35.48
C ILE A 1041 -33.36 54.04 34.44
N VAL A 1042 -32.22 54.40 33.84
CA VAL A 1042 -31.45 53.52 32.95
C VAL A 1042 -30.04 53.38 33.51
N THR A 1043 -29.57 52.15 33.63
CA THR A 1043 -28.20 51.82 34.06
C THR A 1043 -27.39 51.29 32.89
N SER A 1044 -26.06 51.27 33.05
CA SER A 1044 -25.15 50.77 32.02
C SER A 1044 -25.29 49.26 31.73
N ASP A 1045 -25.93 48.50 32.61
CA ASP A 1045 -26.27 47.08 32.41
C ASP A 1045 -27.51 46.87 31.54
N ASN A 1046 -28.32 47.91 31.32
CA ASN A 1046 -29.47 47.80 30.43
C ASN A 1046 -29.02 47.61 28.98
N ILE A 1047 -29.85 46.90 28.21
CA ILE A 1047 -29.63 46.68 26.78
C ILE A 1047 -29.83 48.03 26.07
N ALA A 1048 -28.81 48.49 25.36
CA ALA A 1048 -28.88 49.69 24.54
C ALA A 1048 -29.56 49.37 23.20
N TYR A 1049 -29.10 48.32 22.53
CA TYR A 1049 -29.66 47.95 21.24
C TYR A 1049 -29.59 46.46 20.90
N ILE A 1050 -30.39 46.08 19.91
CA ILE A 1050 -30.43 44.77 19.26
C ILE A 1050 -30.08 44.93 17.79
N VAL A 1051 -29.10 44.16 17.32
CA VAL A 1051 -28.75 44.05 15.89
C VAL A 1051 -28.84 42.60 15.43
N PHE A 1052 -29.45 42.40 14.26
CA PHE A 1052 -29.59 41.08 13.67
C PHE A 1052 -28.41 40.70 12.80
N THR A 1053 -27.93 39.46 12.97
CA THR A 1053 -26.90 38.85 12.12
C THR A 1053 -27.48 37.65 11.35
N SER A 1054 -26.84 37.28 10.23
CA SER A 1054 -27.19 36.06 9.49
C SER A 1054 -26.87 34.84 10.33
N GLY A 1055 -27.88 34.13 10.82
CA GLY A 1055 -27.68 32.88 11.56
C GLY A 1055 -27.30 31.74 10.61
N SER A 1056 -26.38 30.87 11.03
CA SER A 1056 -25.98 29.66 10.30
C SER A 1056 -27.13 28.69 9.99
N THR A 1057 -28.27 28.84 10.69
CA THR A 1057 -29.49 28.05 10.53
C THR A 1057 -30.47 28.63 9.50
N GLY A 1058 -30.12 29.72 8.81
CA GLY A 1058 -31.01 30.42 7.87
C GLY A 1058 -31.99 31.41 8.51
N THR A 1059 -32.15 31.37 9.84
CA THR A 1059 -32.94 32.33 10.64
C THR A 1059 -32.03 33.37 11.28
N SER A 1060 -32.38 34.67 11.17
CA SER A 1060 -31.62 35.75 11.79
C SER A 1060 -31.60 35.66 13.32
N LYS A 1061 -30.46 35.99 13.94
CA LYS A 1061 -30.28 36.01 15.41
C LYS A 1061 -30.05 37.44 15.89
N GLY A 1062 -30.80 37.87 16.90
CA GLY A 1062 -30.66 39.20 17.49
C GLY A 1062 -29.58 39.22 18.59
N VAL A 1063 -28.51 39.98 18.38
CA VAL A 1063 -27.45 40.21 19.37
C VAL A 1063 -27.86 41.39 20.23
N ARG A 1064 -27.90 41.20 21.56
CA ARG A 1064 -28.21 42.23 22.55
C ARG A 1064 -26.92 42.83 23.07
N LEU A 1065 -26.79 44.14 23.05
CA LEU A 1065 -25.63 44.85 23.56
C LEU A 1065 -26.03 45.83 24.64
N CYS A 1066 -25.38 45.76 25.80
CA CYS A 1066 -25.59 46.66 26.92
C CYS A 1066 -24.79 47.96 26.75
N PHE A 1067 -25.24 49.03 27.40
CA PHE A 1067 -24.55 50.33 27.35
C PHE A 1067 -23.08 50.22 27.80
N VAL A 1068 -22.78 49.43 28.84
CA VAL A 1068 -21.40 49.21 29.32
C VAL A 1068 -20.47 48.69 28.22
N GLN A 1069 -20.93 47.76 27.38
CA GLN A 1069 -20.12 47.18 26.31
C GLN A 1069 -19.77 48.22 25.25
N ILE A 1070 -20.69 49.15 24.97
CA ILE A 1070 -20.51 50.22 23.99
C ILE A 1070 -19.59 51.32 24.55
N ILE A 1071 -19.74 51.67 25.82
CA ILE A 1071 -18.90 52.68 26.49
C ILE A 1071 -17.45 52.21 26.60
N VAL A 1072 -17.23 50.94 26.95
CA VAL A 1072 -15.89 50.34 26.93
C VAL A 1072 -15.30 50.44 25.53
N LEU A 1073 -16.06 50.10 24.48
CA LEU A 1073 -15.59 50.21 23.09
C LEU A 1073 -15.18 51.64 22.71
N PHE A 1074 -16.00 52.66 23.02
CA PHE A 1074 -15.66 54.06 22.72
C PHE A 1074 -14.46 54.57 23.52
N SER A 1075 -14.31 54.10 24.75
CA SER A 1075 -13.17 54.47 25.60
C SER A 1075 -11.85 53.92 25.05
N PHE A 1076 -11.86 52.70 24.47
CA PHE A 1076 -10.69 52.14 23.79
C PHE A 1076 -10.47 52.70 22.37
N GLY A 1077 -11.54 53.02 21.63
CA GLY A 1077 -11.46 53.51 20.24
C GLY A 1077 -10.90 54.94 20.09
N PHE A 1078 -11.00 55.77 21.14
CA PHE A 1078 -10.45 57.14 21.15
C PHE A 1078 -9.07 57.25 21.84
N LEU A 1079 -8.64 56.22 22.56
CA LEU A 1079 -7.30 56.12 23.12
C LEU A 1079 -6.44 55.30 22.17
N GLY A 1080 -5.81 55.96 21.19
CA GLY A 1080 -4.69 55.37 20.48
C GLY A 1080 -3.58 54.96 21.48
N PRO A 1081 -2.72 53.99 21.15
CA PRO A 1081 -1.79 53.36 22.10
C PRO A 1081 -0.73 54.28 22.75
N ASN A 1082 -0.78 55.59 22.52
CA ASN A 1082 0.17 56.58 23.06
C ASN A 1082 -0.46 57.77 23.80
N SER A 1083 -1.78 57.80 24.08
CA SER A 1083 -2.34 58.91 24.88
C SER A 1083 -2.38 58.54 26.36
N SER A 1084 -1.32 58.90 27.07
CA SER A 1084 -1.31 58.98 28.53
C SER A 1084 -2.41 59.91 29.02
N SER A 1085 -3.26 59.39 29.92
CA SER A 1085 -3.97 60.09 31.00
C SER A 1085 -4.00 61.62 30.91
N GLU A 1086 -4.81 62.17 30.02
CA GLU A 1086 -5.23 63.56 30.12
C GLU A 1086 -6.49 63.73 29.27
N PHE A 1087 -7.63 63.94 29.94
CA PHE A 1087 -8.84 64.48 29.31
C PHE A 1087 -8.53 65.94 28.94
N VAL A 1088 -7.71 66.15 27.91
CA VAL A 1088 -7.53 67.47 27.31
C VAL A 1088 -8.74 67.68 26.42
N GLY A 1089 -9.68 68.47 26.93
CA GLY A 1089 -10.72 69.07 26.10
C GLY A 1089 -10.06 69.79 24.94
N LEU A 1090 -10.46 69.46 23.72
CA LEU A 1090 -10.09 70.19 22.53
C LEU A 1090 -11.32 70.56 21.72
N HIS A 1091 -11.18 71.76 21.16
CA HIS A 1091 -12.17 72.63 20.56
C HIS A 1091 -12.77 72.11 19.26
#